data_AF-A0A6G1H1T0-F1
#
_entry.id   AF-A0A6G1H1T0-F1
#
_cell.length_a   1.000
_cell.length_b   1.000
_cell.length_c   1.000
_cell.angle_alpha   90.00
_cell.angle_beta   90.00
_cell.angle_gamma   90.00
#
_symmetry.space_group_name_H-M   'P 1'
#
loop_
_entity.id
_entity.type
_entity.pdbx_description
1 polymer ?
#
loop_
_entity_poly.entity_id
_entity_poly.type
_entity_poly.pdbx_seq_one_letter_code
_entity_poly.pdbx_strand_id
1 'polypeptide(L)'
;MSVPHRPGRPSNQATNPVAYARQLMEELLAHVAQVAESPVTPLNFELIDTCTYIPLSSLQQLPRESLILVSQLLSLFPTLQQDPGRTTDLVVHLLEPQTLSDLLDLGDQLDIVQGLNIQAQPFHNLALSMLEKGKTDADAVKRLAHNQPAVFVNLVILMLCADTGVAERTSNLLVDFLSQDAGSELIESGSPSPDPGQGTVWRRIFTDKDVYSLFYEACDMKLRSSQFPSSPRAKSVSQARLMQWLPKVGKLDWRAVTSSQLTRLDIEGSDYLIAPDGLLGFAVKDMVEFDDPLMARSLIDFYASLFLEISDLATDSSVSYDETLPVHFLIKKGVHQDTVNLWLHPTAPNMYGDLFRDLLYSSAADYIMAYCITCPQHCRESDNTGSAILSRLQTLFTGSIDRVFSTPTFGTDLQVLCSLPRSLLLSGSTLPERSPLRLLPSSPPDPRVYAALATLFHGPPPSPTAQEPLPAESEEASQARTLYYAYLAQNPSLWEHVTSASEIVAMLDLALAALSLISAVASANWPTTPPAPLTNGASTNISQPANSGIEALIASATILPYLLRPPQTFANLVGGRGDSESAAYKVASAKFETLRVVERALRNLVERKEDVGETEKVLLAVVEQRARGGVWGAVGDREGRDIGGRIATLEM
;
A
#
# COMPACT_ATOMS: atom_id res chain seq x y z
N MET A 1 5.41 -16.57 -74.80
CA MET A 1 5.84 -17.79 -74.07
C MET A 1 7.17 -17.50 -73.39
N SER A 2 7.25 -17.88 -72.12
CA SER A 2 8.47 -18.15 -71.33
C SER A 2 9.18 -16.96 -70.67
N VAL A 3 8.89 -16.86 -69.37
CA VAL A 3 9.60 -16.14 -68.29
C VAL A 3 11.07 -16.58 -68.19
N PRO A 4 12.02 -15.69 -67.87
CA PRO A 4 13.26 -16.07 -67.21
C PRO A 4 13.30 -15.68 -65.73
N HIS A 5 13.82 -16.61 -64.95
CA HIS A 5 14.04 -16.64 -63.51
C HIS A 5 14.61 -15.36 -62.87
N ARG A 6 14.09 -15.03 -61.68
CA ARG A 6 14.82 -14.29 -60.64
C ARG A 6 15.87 -15.23 -59.98
N PRO A 7 17.13 -14.80 -59.79
CA PRO A 7 18.03 -15.43 -58.84
C PRO A 7 17.67 -15.00 -57.42
N GLY A 8 17.92 -15.92 -56.48
CA GLY A 8 17.30 -15.98 -55.16
C GLY A 8 17.84 -15.01 -54.11
N ARG A 9 17.02 -14.81 -53.09
CA ARG A 9 17.41 -14.31 -51.76
C ARG A 9 18.57 -15.15 -51.20
N PRO A 10 19.57 -14.54 -50.54
CA PRO A 10 20.54 -15.31 -49.78
C PRO A 10 19.86 -15.98 -48.58
N SER A 11 20.26 -17.22 -48.39
CA SER A 11 19.82 -18.20 -47.40
C SER A 11 20.20 -17.82 -45.96
N ASN A 12 19.23 -17.98 -45.05
CA ASN A 12 19.42 -18.06 -43.60
C ASN A 12 20.49 -19.12 -43.24
N GLN A 13 21.70 -18.71 -42.92
CA GLN A 13 22.58 -19.47 -42.04
C GLN A 13 22.23 -19.08 -40.60
N ALA A 14 21.87 -20.07 -39.77
CA ALA A 14 21.77 -19.87 -38.33
C ALA A 14 23.19 -19.62 -37.79
N THR A 15 23.62 -18.37 -37.81
CA THR A 15 24.86 -17.90 -37.20
C THR A 15 24.81 -18.23 -35.71
N ASN A 16 25.80 -18.98 -35.21
CA ASN A 16 25.93 -19.29 -33.79
C ASN A 16 25.83 -17.97 -32.99
N PRO A 17 24.84 -17.82 -32.10
CA PRO A 17 24.55 -16.53 -31.44
C PRO A 17 25.74 -16.01 -30.63
N VAL A 18 26.57 -16.91 -30.08
CA VAL A 18 27.78 -16.57 -29.33
C VAL A 18 28.89 -16.07 -30.24
N ALA A 19 29.03 -16.66 -31.44
CA ALA A 19 30.01 -16.21 -32.42
C ALA A 19 29.64 -14.83 -32.98
N TYR A 20 28.35 -14.60 -33.21
CA TYR A 20 27.83 -13.29 -33.63
C TYR A 20 28.03 -12.23 -32.54
N ALA A 21 27.72 -12.55 -31.28
CA ALA A 21 27.96 -11.66 -30.14
C ALA A 21 29.45 -11.30 -30.00
N ARG A 22 30.36 -12.28 -30.13
CA ARG A 22 31.81 -12.03 -30.09
C ARG A 22 32.25 -11.08 -31.20
N GLN A 23 31.78 -11.29 -32.43
CA GLN A 23 32.12 -10.43 -33.56
C GLN A 23 31.67 -8.97 -33.33
N LEU A 24 30.45 -8.77 -32.84
CA LEU A 24 29.93 -7.43 -32.52
C LEU A 24 30.76 -6.74 -31.42
N MET A 25 31.14 -7.48 -30.37
CA MET A 25 31.97 -6.95 -29.29
C MET A 25 33.38 -6.59 -29.75
N GLU A 26 33.98 -7.39 -30.64
CA GLU A 26 35.27 -7.09 -31.26
C GLU A 26 35.20 -5.84 -32.16
N GLU A 27 34.13 -5.71 -32.94
CA GLU A 27 33.88 -4.53 -33.78
C GLU A 27 33.72 -3.26 -32.93
N LEU A 28 32.95 -3.34 -31.85
CA LEU A 28 32.77 -2.22 -30.93
C LEU A 28 34.07 -1.88 -30.18
N LEU A 29 34.84 -2.87 -29.75
CA LEU A 29 36.12 -2.65 -29.09
C LEU A 29 37.11 -1.92 -30.02
N ALA A 30 37.19 -2.32 -31.29
CA ALA A 30 38.02 -1.63 -32.28
C ALA A 30 37.57 -0.18 -32.49
N HIS A 31 36.25 0.06 -32.54
CA HIS A 31 35.70 1.41 -32.65
C HIS A 31 35.99 2.27 -31.42
N VAL A 32 35.82 1.72 -30.22
CA VAL A 32 36.12 2.40 -28.94
C VAL A 32 37.59 2.79 -28.86
N ALA A 33 38.51 1.92 -29.28
CA ALA A 33 39.94 2.25 -29.35
C ALA A 33 40.23 3.40 -30.32
N GLN A 34 39.55 3.44 -31.48
CA GLN A 34 39.68 4.54 -32.44
C GLN A 34 39.18 5.87 -31.88
N VAL A 35 38.08 5.86 -31.13
CA VAL A 35 37.53 7.05 -30.46
C VAL A 35 38.47 7.55 -29.36
N ALA A 36 39.11 6.63 -28.61
CA ALA A 36 40.11 6.99 -27.61
C ALA A 36 41.34 7.69 -28.23
N GLU A 37 41.80 7.23 -29.39
CA GLU A 37 42.92 7.85 -30.11
C GLU A 37 42.58 9.21 -30.74
N SER A 38 41.32 9.39 -31.19
CA SER A 38 40.86 10.63 -31.82
C SER A 38 39.50 11.07 -31.25
N PRO A 39 39.49 11.93 -30.21
CA PRO A 39 38.27 12.35 -29.51
C PRO A 39 37.32 13.24 -30.34
N VAL A 40 37.67 13.54 -31.60
CA VAL A 40 36.79 14.20 -32.57
C VAL A 40 35.85 13.20 -33.27
N THR A 41 36.16 11.90 -33.19
CA THR A 41 35.37 10.84 -33.82
C THR A 41 34.09 10.60 -33.01
N PRO A 42 32.88 10.68 -33.63
CA PRO A 42 31.64 10.41 -32.93
C PRO A 42 31.49 8.92 -32.57
N LEU A 43 30.78 8.62 -31.48
CA LEU A 43 30.46 7.23 -31.14
C LEU A 43 29.44 6.68 -32.14
N ASN A 44 29.64 5.43 -32.58
CA ASN A 44 28.69 4.72 -33.41
C ASN A 44 27.53 4.20 -32.55
N PHE A 45 26.49 5.02 -32.39
CA PHE A 45 25.34 4.66 -31.59
C PHE A 45 24.54 3.49 -32.17
N GLU A 46 24.53 3.25 -33.49
CA GLU A 46 23.86 2.08 -34.06
C GLU A 46 24.55 0.78 -33.63
N LEU A 47 25.88 0.78 -33.58
CA LEU A 47 26.65 -0.36 -33.11
C LEU A 47 26.45 -0.59 -31.61
N ILE A 48 26.45 0.48 -30.81
CA ILE A 48 26.15 0.43 -29.37
C ILE A 48 24.75 -0.16 -29.13
N ASP A 49 23.74 0.38 -29.81
CA ASP A 49 22.36 -0.08 -29.69
C ASP A 49 22.25 -1.57 -30.10
N THR A 50 22.94 -1.98 -31.15
CA THR A 50 23.00 -3.39 -31.59
C THR A 50 23.65 -4.30 -30.54
N CYS A 51 24.72 -3.84 -29.87
CA CYS A 51 25.36 -4.57 -28.78
C CYS A 51 24.48 -4.69 -27.53
N THR A 52 23.62 -3.71 -27.26
CA THR A 52 22.65 -3.76 -26.14
C THR A 52 21.61 -4.87 -26.32
N TYR A 53 21.37 -5.35 -27.56
CA TYR A 53 20.47 -6.47 -27.83
C TYR A 53 21.13 -7.86 -27.75
N ILE A 54 22.41 -7.96 -27.38
CA ILE A 54 23.07 -9.25 -27.22
C ILE A 54 22.38 -10.04 -26.08
N PRO A 55 21.91 -11.28 -26.31
CA PRO A 55 21.22 -12.05 -25.27
C PRO A 55 22.12 -12.34 -24.05
N LEU A 56 21.54 -12.29 -22.85
CA LEU A 56 22.25 -12.59 -21.60
C LEU A 56 22.94 -13.96 -21.61
N SER A 57 22.31 -14.97 -22.22
CA SER A 57 22.88 -16.31 -22.38
C SER A 57 24.19 -16.33 -23.17
N SER A 58 24.37 -15.39 -24.10
CA SER A 58 25.61 -15.24 -24.87
C SER A 58 26.67 -14.50 -24.06
N LEU A 59 26.29 -13.48 -23.29
CA LEU A 59 27.21 -12.75 -22.40
C LEU A 59 27.76 -13.64 -21.27
N GLN A 60 26.94 -14.52 -20.70
CA GLN A 60 27.37 -15.50 -19.70
C GLN A 60 28.49 -16.43 -20.20
N GLN A 61 28.58 -16.65 -21.52
CA GLN A 61 29.62 -17.47 -22.15
C GLN A 61 30.86 -16.67 -22.58
N LEU A 62 30.81 -15.34 -22.46
CA LEU A 62 31.86 -14.39 -22.88
C LEU A 62 32.24 -13.41 -21.75
N PRO A 63 32.47 -13.86 -20.50
CA PRO A 63 32.67 -12.95 -19.38
C PRO A 63 33.94 -12.12 -19.56
N ARG A 64 35.02 -12.69 -20.10
CA ARG A 64 36.29 -11.98 -20.30
C ARG A 64 36.16 -10.88 -21.35
N GLU A 65 35.55 -11.18 -22.49
CA GLU A 65 35.31 -10.21 -23.55
C GLU A 65 34.43 -9.06 -23.06
N SER A 66 33.40 -9.37 -22.24
CA SER A 66 32.52 -8.34 -21.67
C SER A 66 33.27 -7.39 -20.74
N LEU A 67 34.12 -7.91 -19.85
CA LEU A 67 34.90 -7.10 -18.91
C LEU A 67 35.95 -6.25 -19.61
N ILE A 68 36.60 -6.77 -20.66
CA ILE A 68 37.55 -5.98 -21.47
C ILE A 68 36.80 -4.80 -22.11
N LEU A 69 35.65 -5.06 -22.74
CA LEU A 69 34.86 -4.00 -23.36
C LEU A 69 34.38 -2.97 -22.33
N VAL A 70 33.92 -3.41 -21.17
CA VAL A 70 33.52 -2.54 -20.06
C VAL A 70 34.68 -1.65 -19.62
N SER A 71 35.88 -2.20 -19.39
CA SER A 71 37.04 -1.40 -18.97
C SER A 71 37.40 -0.31 -19.99
N GLN A 72 37.31 -0.61 -21.29
CA GLN A 72 37.57 0.36 -22.36
C GLN A 72 36.50 1.44 -22.42
N LEU A 73 35.22 1.07 -22.30
CA LEU A 73 34.11 2.03 -22.26
C LEU A 73 34.20 2.96 -21.03
N LEU A 74 34.54 2.42 -19.86
CA LEU A 74 34.75 3.22 -18.65
C LEU A 74 35.89 4.22 -18.82
N SER A 75 36.99 3.81 -19.47
CA SER A 75 38.14 4.69 -19.74
C SER A 75 37.82 5.85 -20.69
N LEU A 76 36.78 5.72 -21.52
CA LEU A 76 36.33 6.79 -22.42
C LEU A 76 35.55 7.88 -21.69
N PHE A 77 34.82 7.57 -20.61
CA PHE A 77 33.88 8.50 -19.98
C PHE A 77 34.48 9.86 -19.61
N PRO A 78 35.69 9.97 -19.05
CA PRO A 78 36.28 11.28 -18.73
C PRO A 78 36.56 12.17 -19.95
N THR A 79 36.68 11.56 -21.14
CA THR A 79 37.02 12.26 -22.40
C THR A 79 35.83 12.44 -23.33
N LEU A 80 34.69 11.82 -23.00
CA LEU A 80 33.53 11.79 -23.86
C LEU A 80 32.81 13.15 -23.86
N GLN A 81 32.72 13.78 -25.03
CA GLN A 81 31.99 15.05 -25.21
C GLN A 81 30.50 14.84 -25.54
N GLN A 82 30.10 13.60 -25.80
CA GLN A 82 28.73 13.20 -26.15
C GLN A 82 27.95 12.75 -24.91
N ASP A 83 26.63 12.65 -25.05
CA ASP A 83 25.76 12.10 -24.00
C ASP A 83 26.18 10.65 -23.66
N PRO A 84 26.59 10.36 -22.42
CA PRO A 84 27.04 9.02 -22.03
C PRO A 84 25.90 8.00 -21.89
N GLY A 85 24.63 8.42 -21.93
CA GLY A 85 23.47 7.56 -21.62
C GLY A 85 23.45 6.20 -22.31
N ARG A 86 23.56 6.16 -23.64
CA ARG A 86 23.53 4.88 -24.39
C ARG A 86 24.73 3.99 -24.06
N THR A 87 25.88 4.60 -23.79
CA THR A 87 27.08 3.88 -23.42
C THR A 87 26.97 3.33 -22.00
N THR A 88 26.42 4.07 -21.06
CA THR A 88 26.15 3.57 -19.70
C THR A 88 25.13 2.44 -19.71
N ASP A 89 24.09 2.51 -20.55
CA ASP A 89 23.09 1.43 -20.69
C ASP A 89 23.72 0.15 -21.22
N LEU A 90 24.61 0.26 -22.23
CA LEU A 90 25.38 -0.87 -22.71
C LEU A 90 26.28 -1.45 -21.62
N VAL A 91 26.97 -0.61 -20.83
CA VAL A 91 27.80 -1.10 -19.72
C VAL A 91 26.96 -1.85 -18.68
N VAL A 92 25.78 -1.32 -18.32
CA VAL A 92 24.84 -2.03 -17.43
C VAL A 92 24.49 -3.40 -17.99
N HIS A 93 24.15 -3.48 -19.28
CA HIS A 93 23.82 -4.73 -19.96
C HIS A 93 24.98 -5.74 -19.98
N LEU A 94 26.19 -5.28 -20.29
CA LEU A 94 27.41 -6.10 -20.30
C LEU A 94 27.78 -6.64 -18.91
N LEU A 95 27.43 -5.89 -17.85
CA LEU A 95 27.67 -6.28 -16.47
C LEU A 95 26.55 -7.12 -15.87
N GLU A 96 25.42 -7.31 -16.57
CA GLU A 96 24.29 -8.10 -16.07
C GLU A 96 24.69 -9.50 -15.57
N PRO A 97 25.59 -10.27 -16.24
CA PRO A 97 26.03 -11.58 -15.75
C PRO A 97 26.90 -11.58 -14.49
N GLN A 98 27.52 -10.45 -14.14
CA GLN A 98 28.54 -10.38 -13.08
C GLN A 98 27.90 -10.25 -11.69
N THR A 99 28.52 -10.81 -10.65
CA THR A 99 28.11 -10.60 -9.25
C THR A 99 28.73 -9.32 -8.69
N LEU A 100 28.24 -8.83 -7.54
CA LEU A 100 28.87 -7.69 -6.88
C LEU A 100 30.30 -8.02 -6.44
N SER A 101 30.54 -9.23 -5.93
CA SER A 101 31.88 -9.72 -5.61
C SER A 101 32.85 -9.61 -6.79
N ASP A 102 32.44 -10.07 -7.98
CA ASP A 102 33.26 -9.98 -9.20
C ASP A 102 33.58 -8.53 -9.56
N LEU A 103 32.61 -7.63 -9.42
CA LEU A 103 32.81 -6.20 -9.70
C LEU A 103 33.78 -5.54 -8.74
N LEU A 104 33.71 -5.89 -7.44
CA LEU A 104 34.62 -5.33 -6.44
C LEU A 104 36.06 -5.84 -6.63
N ASP A 105 36.26 -7.01 -7.26
CA ASP A 105 37.58 -7.55 -7.58
C ASP A 105 38.23 -6.83 -8.79
N LEU A 106 37.44 -6.12 -9.60
CA LEU A 106 37.96 -5.28 -10.69
C LEU A 106 38.74 -4.05 -10.19
N GLY A 107 38.59 -3.69 -8.90
CA GLY A 107 39.38 -2.66 -8.22
C GLY A 107 39.22 -1.24 -8.80
N ASP A 108 40.32 -0.47 -8.83
CA ASP A 108 40.39 0.95 -9.22
C ASP A 108 39.90 1.27 -10.65
N GLN A 109 39.64 0.25 -11.49
CA GLN A 109 39.07 0.44 -12.83
C GLN A 109 37.60 0.84 -12.78
N LEU A 110 36.90 0.52 -11.69
CA LEU A 110 35.50 0.83 -11.47
C LEU A 110 35.37 1.76 -10.26
N ASP A 111 35.56 3.06 -10.50
CA ASP A 111 35.38 4.07 -9.45
C ASP A 111 33.88 4.34 -9.21
N ILE A 112 33.26 3.46 -8.42
CA ILE A 112 31.85 3.57 -8.01
C ILE A 112 31.62 4.90 -7.27
N VAL A 113 32.58 5.35 -6.45
CA VAL A 113 32.46 6.59 -5.68
C VAL A 113 32.37 7.79 -6.61
N GLN A 114 33.20 7.84 -7.64
CA GLN A 114 33.13 8.88 -8.67
C GLN A 114 31.80 8.83 -9.41
N GLY A 115 31.32 7.63 -9.79
CA GLY A 115 30.03 7.47 -10.46
C GLY A 115 28.84 7.97 -9.64
N LEU A 116 28.89 7.84 -8.31
CA LEU A 116 27.86 8.35 -7.39
C LEU A 116 27.97 9.85 -7.12
N ASN A 117 29.16 10.45 -7.28
CA ASN A 117 29.41 11.86 -6.98
C ASN A 117 29.22 12.78 -8.20
N ILE A 118 29.40 12.25 -9.42
CA ILE A 118 29.20 13.02 -10.65
C ILE A 118 27.72 13.44 -10.75
N GLN A 119 27.47 14.74 -10.88
CA GLN A 119 26.14 15.34 -11.05
C GLN A 119 25.53 15.04 -12.45
N ALA A 120 25.37 13.77 -12.80
CA ALA A 120 24.73 13.34 -14.04
C ALA A 120 24.06 11.97 -13.86
N GLN A 121 22.76 11.94 -14.17
CA GLN A 121 21.89 10.79 -13.98
C GLN A 121 22.38 9.47 -14.62
N PRO A 122 22.98 9.45 -15.83
CA PRO A 122 23.49 8.20 -16.41
C PRO A 122 24.53 7.49 -15.53
N PHE A 123 25.42 8.24 -14.88
CA PHE A 123 26.44 7.67 -13.99
C PHE A 123 25.86 7.20 -12.66
N HIS A 124 24.91 7.94 -12.09
CA HIS A 124 24.15 7.44 -10.94
C HIS A 124 23.45 6.13 -11.25
N ASN A 125 22.78 6.03 -12.40
CA ASN A 125 22.08 4.82 -12.81
C ASN A 125 23.04 3.65 -13.00
N LEU A 126 24.19 3.89 -13.62
CA LEU A 126 25.23 2.87 -13.78
C LEU A 126 25.75 2.35 -12.44
N ALA A 127 26.15 3.26 -11.54
CA ALA A 127 26.67 2.91 -10.22
C ALA A 127 25.61 2.18 -9.37
N LEU A 128 24.35 2.64 -9.38
CA LEU A 128 23.27 1.98 -8.67
C LEU A 128 22.96 0.59 -9.26
N SER A 129 22.96 0.43 -10.58
CA SER A 129 22.78 -0.90 -11.21
C SER A 129 23.87 -1.90 -10.81
N MET A 130 25.10 -1.43 -10.62
CA MET A 130 26.19 -2.27 -10.11
C MET A 130 25.96 -2.65 -8.65
N LEU A 131 25.61 -1.68 -7.81
CA LEU A 131 25.39 -1.88 -6.37
C LEU A 131 24.15 -2.73 -6.07
N GLU A 132 23.09 -2.65 -6.88
CA GLU A 132 21.89 -3.47 -6.75
C GLU A 132 22.15 -4.98 -6.89
N LYS A 133 23.29 -5.38 -7.46
CA LYS A 133 23.72 -6.78 -7.45
C LYS A 133 24.02 -7.28 -6.03
N GLY A 134 24.24 -6.39 -5.08
CA GLY A 134 24.41 -6.71 -3.66
C GLY A 134 23.12 -7.14 -2.96
N LYS A 135 21.94 -7.00 -3.59
CA LYS A 135 20.66 -7.48 -3.02
C LYS A 135 20.65 -8.98 -2.70
N THR A 136 21.53 -9.75 -3.32
CA THR A 136 21.64 -11.21 -3.14
C THR A 136 23.03 -11.66 -2.70
N ASP A 137 23.93 -10.74 -2.34
CA ASP A 137 25.34 -11.03 -2.01
C ASP A 137 25.75 -10.29 -0.72
N ALA A 138 25.41 -10.88 0.42
CA ALA A 138 25.65 -10.29 1.74
C ALA A 138 27.15 -10.08 2.03
N ASP A 139 28.02 -11.00 1.58
CA ASP A 139 29.46 -10.91 1.83
C ASP A 139 30.10 -9.76 1.04
N ALA A 140 29.70 -9.56 -0.23
CA ALA A 140 30.13 -8.40 -0.99
C ALA A 140 29.66 -7.07 -0.37
N VAL A 141 28.43 -7.02 0.14
CA VAL A 141 27.90 -5.84 0.82
C VAL A 141 28.69 -5.54 2.11
N LYS A 142 28.99 -6.56 2.93
CA LYS A 142 29.85 -6.41 4.12
C LYS A 142 31.25 -5.92 3.75
N ARG A 143 31.86 -6.50 2.70
CA ARG A 143 33.17 -6.10 2.16
C ARG A 143 33.15 -4.64 1.68
N LEU A 144 32.11 -4.23 0.97
CA LEU A 144 31.91 -2.85 0.53
C LEU A 144 31.84 -1.89 1.72
N ALA A 145 31.06 -2.21 2.75
CA ALA A 145 30.93 -1.40 3.96
C ALA A 145 32.24 -1.26 4.74
N HIS A 146 33.10 -2.28 4.73
CA HIS A 146 34.40 -2.23 5.37
C HIS A 146 35.42 -1.43 4.55
N ASN A 147 35.53 -1.70 3.24
CA ASN A 147 36.63 -1.22 2.41
C ASN A 147 36.36 0.12 1.73
N GLN A 148 35.09 0.49 1.49
CA GLN A 148 34.72 1.69 0.74
C GLN A 148 33.64 2.52 1.47
N PRO A 149 33.98 3.15 2.61
CA PRO A 149 33.02 3.95 3.40
C PRO A 149 32.40 5.10 2.61
N ALA A 150 33.15 5.70 1.67
CA ALA A 150 32.70 6.80 0.84
C ALA A 150 31.49 6.44 -0.04
N VAL A 151 31.28 5.16 -0.36
CA VAL A 151 30.08 4.72 -1.09
C VAL A 151 28.82 5.01 -0.26
N PHE A 152 28.83 4.72 1.04
CA PHE A 152 27.67 4.94 1.91
C PHE A 152 27.39 6.42 2.16
N VAL A 153 28.44 7.25 2.26
CA VAL A 153 28.30 8.71 2.30
C VAL A 153 27.53 9.19 1.06
N ASN A 154 27.97 8.80 -0.15
CA ASN A 154 27.32 9.22 -1.38
C ASN A 154 25.92 8.63 -1.55
N LEU A 155 25.67 7.38 -1.13
CA LEU A 155 24.33 6.79 -1.16
C LEU A 155 23.35 7.56 -0.26
N VAL A 156 23.77 7.95 0.95
CA VAL A 156 22.92 8.77 1.84
C VAL A 156 22.67 10.15 1.24
N ILE A 157 23.70 10.80 0.66
CA ILE A 157 23.54 12.09 -0.04
C ILE A 157 22.55 11.96 -1.21
N LEU A 158 22.70 10.95 -2.06
CA LEU A 158 21.81 10.73 -3.21
C LEU A 158 20.38 10.43 -2.75
N MET A 159 20.20 9.59 -1.74
CA MET A 159 18.89 9.28 -1.17
C MET A 159 18.21 10.55 -0.65
N LEU A 160 18.94 11.48 -0.03
CA LEU A 160 18.36 12.71 0.50
C LEU A 160 18.13 13.77 -0.58
N CYS A 161 19.05 13.94 -1.53
CA CYS A 161 19.12 15.15 -2.37
C CYS A 161 19.04 14.94 -3.89
N ALA A 162 19.15 13.73 -4.43
CA ALA A 162 19.11 13.50 -5.88
C ALA A 162 17.72 13.73 -6.49
N ASP A 163 17.55 13.54 -7.80
CA ASP A 163 16.23 13.51 -8.43
C ASP A 163 15.37 12.36 -7.92
N THR A 164 14.04 12.51 -7.95
CA THR A 164 13.09 11.56 -7.34
C THR A 164 13.36 10.09 -7.71
N GLY A 165 13.59 9.79 -8.98
CA GLY A 165 13.85 8.42 -9.43
C GLY A 165 15.16 7.83 -8.90
N VAL A 166 16.22 8.64 -8.82
CA VAL A 166 17.51 8.21 -8.27
C VAL A 166 17.39 8.04 -6.75
N ALA A 167 16.81 9.02 -6.06
CA ALA A 167 16.63 9.00 -4.62
C ALA A 167 15.80 7.80 -4.13
N GLU A 168 14.68 7.49 -4.80
CA GLU A 168 13.85 6.32 -4.47
C GLU A 168 14.60 5.01 -4.68
N ARG A 169 15.31 4.88 -5.81
CA ARG A 169 16.14 3.72 -6.12
C ARG A 169 17.24 3.53 -5.06
N THR A 170 17.92 4.61 -4.68
CA THR A 170 18.95 4.59 -3.63
C THR A 170 18.38 4.27 -2.26
N SER A 171 17.21 4.81 -1.91
CA SER A 171 16.48 4.49 -0.67
C SER A 171 16.20 2.99 -0.57
N ASN A 172 15.65 2.39 -1.63
CA ASN A 172 15.36 0.95 -1.65
C ASN A 172 16.65 0.11 -1.58
N LEU A 173 17.71 0.52 -2.29
CA LEU A 173 19.02 -0.14 -2.21
C LEU A 173 19.61 -0.12 -0.80
N LEU A 174 19.50 1.00 -0.07
CA LEU A 174 19.96 1.08 1.32
C LEU A 174 19.18 0.15 2.24
N VAL A 175 17.85 0.05 2.06
CA VAL A 175 17.01 -0.92 2.79
C VAL A 175 17.43 -2.35 2.45
N ASP A 176 17.67 -2.65 1.18
CA ASP A 176 18.14 -3.98 0.75
C ASP A 176 19.48 -4.33 1.39
N PHE A 177 20.46 -3.41 1.38
CA PHE A 177 21.76 -3.63 2.02
C PHE A 177 21.65 -3.85 3.53
N LEU A 178 20.80 -3.09 4.22
CA LEU A 178 20.52 -3.28 5.64
C LEU A 178 19.86 -4.63 5.91
N SER A 179 18.96 -5.08 5.03
CA SER A 179 18.30 -6.39 5.16
C SER A 179 19.26 -7.57 4.97
N GLN A 180 20.25 -7.46 4.07
CA GLN A 180 21.27 -8.49 3.86
C GLN A 180 22.27 -8.57 5.03
N ASP A 181 22.51 -7.45 5.71
CA ASP A 181 23.40 -7.37 6.87
C ASP A 181 22.67 -7.67 8.19
N ALA A 182 21.34 -7.77 8.17
CA ALA A 182 20.49 -8.21 9.27
C ALA A 182 20.46 -9.76 9.35
N GLY A 183 21.61 -10.36 9.69
CA GLY A 183 21.68 -11.69 10.29
C GLY A 183 20.98 -12.85 9.56
N SER A 184 21.33 -13.13 8.30
CA SER A 184 21.14 -14.46 7.72
C SER A 184 22.42 -15.29 7.86
N GLU A 185 22.82 -15.57 9.10
CA GLU A 185 23.69 -16.73 9.36
C GLU A 185 22.82 -17.76 10.06
N LEU A 186 22.33 -18.71 9.26
CA LEU A 186 21.65 -19.89 9.74
C LEU A 186 22.46 -20.54 10.86
N ILE A 187 21.69 -20.94 11.87
CA ILE A 187 22.04 -21.71 13.06
C ILE A 187 22.77 -23.01 12.64
N GLU A 188 24.07 -22.95 12.39
CA GLU A 188 24.90 -24.16 12.23
C GLU A 188 26.09 -24.22 13.20
N SER A 189 26.38 -23.14 13.93
CA SER A 189 27.61 -23.06 14.73
C SER A 189 27.44 -22.52 16.15
N GLY A 190 26.27 -22.67 16.79
CA GLY A 190 26.11 -22.50 18.25
C GLY A 190 26.60 -21.18 18.86
N SER A 191 26.90 -20.17 18.04
CA SER A 191 27.28 -18.83 18.46
C SER A 191 26.02 -17.96 18.42
N PRO A 192 25.83 -17.04 19.40
CA PRO A 192 24.73 -16.11 19.33
C PRO A 192 24.89 -15.31 18.04
N SER A 193 23.87 -15.35 17.17
CA SER A 193 23.78 -14.44 16.04
C SER A 193 24.03 -13.02 16.55
N PRO A 194 24.81 -12.18 15.86
CA PRO A 194 24.91 -10.78 16.24
C PRO A 194 23.49 -10.20 16.30
N ASP A 195 23.17 -9.49 17.37
CA ASP A 195 21.88 -8.83 17.51
C ASP A 195 21.57 -8.05 16.21
N PRO A 196 20.33 -8.11 15.69
CA PRO A 196 19.93 -7.27 14.57
C PRO A 196 20.33 -5.81 14.86
N GLY A 197 20.92 -5.15 13.86
CA GLY A 197 21.47 -3.78 14.00
C GLY A 197 22.96 -3.66 14.30
N GLN A 198 23.70 -4.76 14.50
CA GLN A 198 25.16 -4.71 14.75
C GLN A 198 26.02 -5.02 13.51
N GLY A 199 25.37 -5.30 12.38
CA GLY A 199 26.05 -5.58 11.12
C GLY A 199 26.95 -4.43 10.65
N THR A 200 27.81 -4.72 9.67
CA THR A 200 28.83 -3.74 9.22
C THR A 200 28.20 -2.56 8.49
N VAL A 201 27.13 -2.80 7.72
CA VAL A 201 26.31 -1.76 7.07
C VAL A 201 25.55 -0.96 8.11
N TRP A 202 24.94 -1.63 9.09
CA TRP A 202 24.22 -0.96 10.18
C TRP A 202 25.13 0.01 10.94
N ARG A 203 26.33 -0.45 11.34
CA ARG A 203 27.34 0.41 11.98
C ARG A 203 27.78 1.55 11.06
N ARG A 204 27.91 1.30 9.76
CA ARG A 204 28.28 2.35 8.79
C ARG A 204 27.23 3.45 8.69
N ILE A 205 25.94 3.13 8.79
CA ILE A 205 24.86 4.12 8.64
C ILE A 205 24.51 4.80 9.96
N PHE A 206 24.47 4.06 11.07
CA PHE A 206 23.95 4.55 12.36
C PHE A 206 25.01 4.84 13.43
N THR A 207 26.26 4.41 13.23
CA THR A 207 27.35 4.61 14.20
C THR A 207 28.52 5.42 13.65
N ASP A 208 28.76 5.38 12.34
CA ASP A 208 29.75 6.22 11.69
C ASP A 208 29.30 7.69 11.68
N LYS A 209 30.14 8.58 12.23
CA LYS A 209 29.82 10.00 12.35
C LYS A 209 29.70 10.67 10.99
N ASP A 210 30.54 10.28 10.02
CA ASP A 210 30.61 10.91 8.70
C ASP A 210 29.35 10.62 7.88
N VAL A 211 28.68 9.49 8.14
CA VAL A 211 27.42 9.12 7.48
C VAL A 211 26.23 9.62 8.31
N TYR A 212 26.27 9.45 9.63
CA TYR A 212 25.16 9.79 10.50
C TYR A 212 24.90 11.31 10.57
N SER A 213 25.93 12.15 10.45
CA SER A 213 25.77 13.61 10.43
C SER A 213 24.97 14.11 9.22
N LEU A 214 25.07 13.41 8.09
CA LEU A 214 24.40 13.77 6.83
C LEU A 214 22.89 13.89 6.98
N PHE A 215 22.27 13.05 7.80
CA PHE A 215 20.83 13.12 8.07
C PHE A 215 20.44 14.46 8.71
N TYR A 216 21.22 14.93 9.66
CA TYR A 216 20.98 16.20 10.36
C TYR A 216 21.33 17.39 9.46
N GLU A 217 22.46 17.33 8.77
CA GLU A 217 22.90 18.39 7.84
C GLU A 217 21.90 18.65 6.71
N ALA A 218 21.32 17.59 6.15
CA ALA A 218 20.36 17.68 5.06
C ALA A 218 18.95 18.06 5.53
N CYS A 219 18.56 17.67 6.75
CA CYS A 219 17.16 17.74 7.21
C CYS A 219 16.89 18.79 8.28
N ASP A 220 17.87 19.27 9.05
CA ASP A 220 17.64 20.35 10.03
C ASP A 220 17.64 21.70 9.31
N MET A 221 16.56 22.46 9.41
CA MET A 221 16.42 23.79 8.81
C MET A 221 17.48 24.79 9.31
N LYS A 222 17.96 24.64 10.55
CA LYS A 222 18.87 25.57 11.22
C LYS A 222 20.33 25.37 10.82
N LEU A 223 20.71 24.15 10.42
CA LEU A 223 22.08 23.84 10.04
C LEU A 223 22.41 24.36 8.64
N ARG A 224 23.65 24.79 8.43
CA ARG A 224 24.20 25.03 7.08
C ARG A 224 25.18 23.90 6.83
N SER A 225 25.22 23.40 5.60
CA SER A 225 26.21 22.42 5.16
C SER A 225 26.67 22.78 3.76
N SER A 226 27.98 22.70 3.55
CA SER A 226 28.61 22.80 2.23
C SER A 226 28.28 21.61 1.31
N GLN A 227 27.89 20.46 1.88
CA GLN A 227 27.58 19.24 1.12
C GLN A 227 26.14 19.23 0.57
N PHE A 228 25.24 20.03 1.15
CA PHE A 228 23.81 20.00 0.84
C PHE A 228 23.29 21.34 0.30
N PRO A 229 22.28 21.30 -0.60
CA PRO A 229 21.62 22.52 -1.03
C PRO A 229 20.94 23.22 0.16
N SER A 230 21.32 24.47 0.44
CA SER A 230 20.79 25.22 1.60
C SER A 230 19.39 25.81 1.39
N SER A 231 18.74 25.56 0.24
CA SER A 231 17.41 26.10 -0.03
C SER A 231 16.35 25.40 0.86
N PRO A 232 15.37 26.13 1.43
CA PRO A 232 14.32 25.53 2.26
C PRO A 232 13.58 24.40 1.54
N ARG A 233 13.29 24.58 0.25
CA ARG A 233 12.64 23.57 -0.59
C ARG A 233 13.45 22.26 -0.66
N ALA A 234 14.76 22.34 -0.84
CA ALA A 234 15.61 21.15 -0.91
C ALA A 234 15.61 20.41 0.43
N LYS A 235 15.68 21.14 1.55
CA LYS A 235 15.58 20.54 2.89
C LYS A 235 14.24 19.87 3.14
N SER A 236 13.13 20.51 2.77
CA SER A 236 11.79 19.90 2.84
C SER A 236 11.72 18.59 2.05
N VAL A 237 12.37 18.52 0.88
CA VAL A 237 12.46 17.28 0.10
C VAL A 237 13.28 16.21 0.83
N SER A 238 14.44 16.57 1.39
CA SER A 238 15.26 15.65 2.20
C SER A 238 14.51 15.11 3.42
N GLN A 239 13.80 15.99 4.15
CA GLN A 239 12.96 15.64 5.29
C GLN A 239 11.86 14.62 4.89
N ALA A 240 11.15 14.89 3.80
CA ALA A 240 10.10 13.99 3.30
C ALA A 240 10.67 12.61 2.93
N ARG A 241 11.85 12.56 2.31
CA ARG A 241 12.51 11.30 1.96
C ARG A 241 12.97 10.53 3.18
N LEU A 242 13.52 11.21 4.18
CA LEU A 242 13.89 10.59 5.45
C LEU A 242 12.66 10.00 6.15
N MET A 243 11.53 10.71 6.17
CA MET A 243 10.26 10.22 6.72
C MET A 243 9.71 9.00 5.96
N GLN A 244 9.93 8.90 4.65
CA GLN A 244 9.52 7.72 3.87
C GLN A 244 10.45 6.50 4.09
N TRP A 245 11.73 6.76 4.37
CA TRP A 245 12.73 5.70 4.53
C TRP A 245 12.72 5.10 5.94
N LEU A 246 12.57 5.92 6.99
CA LEU A 246 12.65 5.49 8.39
C LEU A 246 11.69 4.35 8.77
N PRO A 247 10.40 4.32 8.37
CA PRO A 247 9.49 3.22 8.71
C PRO A 247 9.98 1.88 8.15
N LYS A 248 10.49 1.89 6.91
CA LYS A 248 11.04 0.69 6.24
C LYS A 248 12.26 0.15 6.98
N VAL A 249 13.13 1.03 7.46
CA VAL A 249 14.32 0.63 8.24
C VAL A 249 13.95 0.20 9.65
N GLY A 250 12.99 0.88 10.30
CA GLY A 250 12.48 0.52 11.61
C GLY A 250 11.81 -0.86 11.64
N LYS A 251 11.25 -1.30 10.50
CA LYS A 251 10.75 -2.67 10.31
C LYS A 251 11.87 -3.72 10.33
N LEU A 252 13.08 -3.36 9.89
CA LEU A 252 14.25 -4.27 9.94
C LEU A 252 14.88 -4.28 11.34
N ASP A 253 15.08 -3.10 11.94
CA ASP A 253 15.52 -2.95 13.32
C ASP A 253 15.03 -1.63 13.92
N TRP A 254 14.05 -1.75 14.82
CA TRP A 254 13.48 -0.62 15.55
C TRP A 254 14.49 0.06 16.49
N ARG A 255 15.41 -0.71 17.09
CA ARG A 255 16.37 -0.17 18.07
C ARG A 255 17.40 0.71 17.39
N ALA A 256 17.85 0.35 16.18
CA ALA A 256 18.80 1.16 15.42
C ALA A 256 18.28 2.56 15.10
N VAL A 257 16.98 2.71 14.83
CA VAL A 257 16.37 4.02 14.53
C VAL A 257 15.97 4.82 15.77
N THR A 258 15.67 4.14 16.89
CA THR A 258 15.21 4.76 18.15
C THR A 258 16.32 4.97 19.19
N SER A 259 17.53 4.54 18.91
CA SER A 259 18.69 4.77 19.78
C SER A 259 19.89 5.22 18.97
N SER A 260 20.76 6.01 19.59
CA SER A 260 22.06 6.34 19.01
C SER A 260 23.16 6.08 20.03
N GLN A 261 24.26 5.49 19.55
CA GLN A 261 25.49 5.37 20.34
C GLN A 261 26.27 6.70 20.36
N LEU A 262 25.93 7.61 19.45
CA LEU A 262 26.54 8.93 19.33
C LEU A 262 25.72 9.92 20.17
N THR A 263 26.40 10.65 21.05
CA THR A 263 25.76 11.74 21.82
C THR A 263 25.89 13.09 21.12
N ARG A 264 26.97 13.27 20.35
CA ARG A 264 27.37 14.54 19.75
C ARG A 264 27.96 14.34 18.36
N LEU A 265 27.70 15.30 17.50
CA LEU A 265 28.25 15.41 16.15
C LEU A 265 28.96 16.75 16.00
N ASP A 266 30.09 16.74 15.29
CA ASP A 266 30.76 17.96 14.88
C ASP A 266 30.27 18.30 13.46
N ILE A 267 29.37 19.29 13.36
CA ILE A 267 28.82 19.74 12.09
C ILE A 267 29.33 21.15 11.84
N GLU A 268 30.24 21.29 10.86
CA GLU A 268 30.90 22.54 10.49
C GLU A 268 31.51 23.31 11.69
N GLY A 269 32.05 22.60 12.69
CA GLY A 269 32.66 23.19 13.88
C GLY A 269 31.67 23.53 15.01
N SER A 270 30.40 23.13 14.87
CA SER A 270 29.39 23.24 15.92
C SER A 270 29.16 21.91 16.62
N ASP A 271 29.11 21.93 17.96
CA ASP A 271 28.81 20.75 18.79
C ASP A 271 27.29 20.49 18.78
N TYR A 272 26.85 19.68 17.83
CA TYR A 272 25.44 19.35 17.62
C TYR A 272 25.02 18.18 18.52
N LEU A 273 23.97 18.40 19.33
CA LEU A 273 23.45 17.39 20.26
C LEU A 273 22.46 16.47 19.56
N ILE A 274 22.72 15.16 19.60
CA ILE A 274 21.82 14.16 19.04
C ILE A 274 20.62 13.96 19.97
N ALA A 275 19.43 13.79 19.38
CA ALA A 275 18.23 13.43 20.11
C ALA A 275 18.43 12.10 20.86
N PRO A 276 18.04 11.99 22.14
CA PRO A 276 18.28 10.79 22.94
C PRO A 276 17.58 9.54 22.40
N ASP A 277 16.52 9.72 21.62
CA ASP A 277 15.77 8.65 20.97
C ASP A 277 16.17 8.47 19.48
N GLY A 278 17.44 8.77 19.17
CA GLY A 278 18.05 8.53 17.86
C GLY A 278 17.45 9.36 16.72
N LEU A 279 17.61 8.83 15.50
CA LEU A 279 17.21 9.51 14.28
C LEU A 279 15.68 9.61 14.17
N LEU A 280 14.96 8.61 14.68
CA LEU A 280 13.50 8.66 14.74
C LEU A 280 13.01 9.76 15.69
N GLY A 281 13.67 9.92 16.84
CA GLY A 281 13.37 11.00 17.78
C GLY A 281 13.52 12.39 17.15
N PHE A 282 14.59 12.58 16.38
CA PHE A 282 14.80 13.80 15.59
C PHE A 282 13.70 14.00 14.55
N ALA A 283 13.41 12.99 13.71
CA ALA A 283 12.39 13.09 12.67
C ALA A 283 10.99 13.42 13.21
N VAL A 284 10.61 12.83 14.35
CA VAL A 284 9.28 13.00 14.93
C VAL A 284 9.07 14.36 15.57
N LYS A 285 10.11 14.96 16.18
CA LYS A 285 9.93 16.14 17.05
C LYS A 285 10.75 17.37 16.64
N ASP A 286 11.98 17.18 16.16
CA ASP A 286 12.96 18.26 16.05
C ASP A 286 13.26 18.64 14.58
N MET A 287 12.95 17.75 13.63
CA MET A 287 13.29 17.92 12.22
C MET A 287 12.39 18.92 11.48
N VAL A 288 11.07 18.86 11.70
CA VAL A 288 10.09 19.64 10.95
C VAL A 288 9.69 20.88 11.74
N GLU A 289 9.81 22.05 11.10
CA GLU A 289 9.23 23.30 11.59
C GLU A 289 7.77 23.40 11.10
N PHE A 290 6.86 23.74 12.01
CA PHE A 290 5.41 23.67 11.77
C PHE A 290 4.81 24.86 11.00
N ASP A 291 5.66 25.75 10.50
CA ASP A 291 5.25 26.89 9.68
C ASP A 291 4.88 26.49 8.24
N ASP A 292 5.31 25.30 7.78
CA ASP A 292 4.92 24.71 6.50
C ASP A 292 3.82 23.64 6.68
N PRO A 293 2.58 23.89 6.22
CA PRO A 293 1.48 22.97 6.39
C PRO A 293 1.58 21.68 5.57
N LEU A 294 2.29 21.71 4.43
CA LEU A 294 2.51 20.51 3.63
C LEU A 294 3.49 19.59 4.33
N MET A 295 4.48 20.16 5.02
CA MET A 295 5.39 19.38 5.84
C MET A 295 4.73 18.86 7.12
N ALA A 296 3.88 19.66 7.77
CA ALA A 296 3.07 19.20 8.91
C ALA A 296 2.14 18.04 8.51
N ARG A 297 1.51 18.10 7.34
CA ARG A 297 0.74 16.96 6.80
C ARG A 297 1.63 15.73 6.58
N SER A 298 2.79 15.93 5.94
CA SER A 298 3.74 14.84 5.67
C SER A 298 4.23 14.17 6.95
N LEU A 299 4.36 14.94 8.05
CA LEU A 299 4.74 14.45 9.36
C LEU A 299 3.63 13.59 10.02
N ILE A 300 2.36 13.98 9.88
CA ILE A 300 1.24 13.17 10.38
C ILE A 300 1.08 11.89 9.55
N ASP A 301 1.19 11.99 8.21
CA ASP A 301 1.18 10.83 7.30
C ASP A 301 2.35 9.88 7.63
N PHE A 302 3.51 10.43 8.00
CA PHE A 302 4.65 9.66 8.51
C PHE A 302 4.31 8.91 9.80
N TYR A 303 3.64 9.53 10.77
CA TYR A 303 3.23 8.84 11.99
C TYR A 303 2.29 7.67 11.69
N ALA A 304 1.37 7.83 10.72
CA ALA A 304 0.50 6.75 10.27
C ALA A 304 1.29 5.61 9.60
N SER A 305 2.29 5.95 8.78
CA SER A 305 3.16 4.96 8.12
C SER A 305 3.98 4.12 9.10
N LEU A 306 4.37 4.68 10.25
CA LEU A 306 5.06 3.92 11.30
C LEU A 306 4.18 2.77 11.81
N PHE A 307 2.86 2.96 11.92
CA PHE A 307 1.97 1.87 12.31
C PHE A 307 1.88 0.80 11.23
N LEU A 308 1.64 1.21 9.99
CA LEU A 308 1.37 0.28 8.89
C LEU A 308 2.59 -0.58 8.51
N GLU A 309 3.81 -0.04 8.62
CA GLU A 309 5.02 -0.77 8.24
C GLU A 309 5.54 -1.70 9.36
N ILE A 310 5.31 -1.32 10.62
CA ILE A 310 5.94 -1.95 11.81
C ILE A 310 4.92 -2.77 12.63
N SER A 311 3.64 -2.79 12.24
CA SER A 311 2.58 -3.52 12.95
C SER A 311 2.87 -5.00 13.18
N ASP A 312 3.64 -5.63 12.30
CA ASP A 312 3.94 -7.07 12.34
C ASP A 312 5.07 -7.41 13.32
N LEU A 313 5.83 -6.42 13.81
CA LEU A 313 6.85 -6.60 14.83
C LEU A 313 6.17 -6.68 16.21
N ALA A 314 5.46 -7.78 16.45
CA ALA A 314 4.96 -8.11 17.78
C ALA A 314 6.16 -8.37 18.71
N THR A 315 6.11 -7.82 19.92
CA THR A 315 7.14 -8.03 20.94
C THR A 315 7.33 -9.51 21.23
N ASP A 316 8.58 -9.99 21.19
CA ASP A 316 8.97 -11.26 21.80
C ASP A 316 8.63 -11.25 23.30
N SER A 317 7.45 -11.79 23.61
CA SER A 317 7.02 -12.54 24.80
C SER A 317 7.60 -12.21 26.20
N SER A 318 8.06 -10.98 26.48
CA SER A 318 8.64 -10.62 27.78
C SER A 318 8.23 -9.28 28.38
N VAL A 319 7.47 -8.44 27.66
CA VAL A 319 6.89 -7.20 28.21
C VAL A 319 5.37 -7.37 28.27
N SER A 320 4.83 -7.35 29.48
CA SER A 320 3.45 -7.70 29.85
C SER A 320 2.38 -6.64 29.50
N TYR A 321 2.56 -5.87 28.41
CA TYR A 321 1.53 -4.97 27.90
C TYR A 321 1.55 -5.00 26.37
N ASP A 322 0.40 -5.34 25.77
CA ASP A 322 0.06 -5.42 24.33
C ASP A 322 0.15 -4.04 23.62
N GLU A 323 1.26 -3.32 23.78
CA GLU A 323 1.54 -2.07 23.08
C GLU A 323 2.52 -2.32 21.94
N THR A 324 2.12 -2.00 20.72
CA THR A 324 3.05 -2.01 19.58
C THR A 324 4.14 -0.95 19.79
N LEU A 325 5.37 -1.26 19.39
CA LEU A 325 6.53 -0.38 19.56
C LEU A 325 6.30 1.07 19.08
N PRO A 326 5.62 1.31 17.93
CA PRO A 326 5.35 2.67 17.47
C PRO A 326 4.37 3.44 18.36
N VAL A 327 3.34 2.79 18.92
CA VAL A 327 2.34 3.46 19.78
C VAL A 327 3.02 4.00 21.03
N HIS A 328 3.74 3.14 21.74
CA HIS A 328 4.44 3.54 22.96
C HIS A 328 5.42 4.68 22.69
N PHE A 329 6.14 4.65 21.56
CA PHE A 329 7.07 5.70 21.17
C PHE A 329 6.37 7.04 20.91
N LEU A 330 5.29 7.06 20.12
CA LEU A 330 4.56 8.28 19.79
C LEU A 330 3.84 8.87 21.02
N ILE A 331 3.37 8.03 21.94
CA ILE A 331 2.83 8.46 23.25
C ILE A 331 3.94 9.08 24.10
N LYS A 332 5.08 8.41 24.26
CA LYS A 332 6.25 8.93 24.99
C LYS A 332 6.70 10.29 24.45
N LYS A 333 6.60 10.49 23.14
CA LYS A 333 6.95 11.76 22.48
C LYS A 333 5.89 12.86 22.60
N GLY A 334 4.68 12.52 23.03
CA GLY A 334 3.55 13.44 23.18
C GLY A 334 2.76 13.69 21.89
N VAL A 335 3.23 13.20 20.74
CA VAL A 335 2.65 13.50 19.42
C VAL A 335 1.38 12.70 19.13
N HIS A 336 1.18 11.55 19.78
CA HIS A 336 -0.04 10.75 19.62
C HIS A 336 -1.29 11.55 20.01
N GLN A 337 -1.30 12.11 21.22
CA GLN A 337 -2.44 12.86 21.71
C GLN A 337 -2.65 14.16 20.91
N ASP A 338 -1.56 14.83 20.52
CA ASP A 338 -1.63 16.04 19.70
C ASP A 338 -2.28 15.77 18.34
N THR A 339 -1.89 14.68 17.68
CA THR A 339 -2.45 14.27 16.39
C THR A 339 -3.92 13.86 16.51
N VAL A 340 -4.25 13.07 17.54
CA VAL A 340 -5.64 12.70 17.84
C VAL A 340 -6.50 13.94 18.13
N ASN A 341 -5.95 14.93 18.86
CA ASN A 341 -6.65 16.17 19.18
C ASN A 341 -6.94 17.04 17.95
N LEU A 342 -6.10 16.99 16.90
CA LEU A 342 -6.38 17.68 15.64
C LEU A 342 -7.69 17.20 15.03
N TRP A 343 -7.94 15.89 15.08
CA TRP A 343 -9.21 15.35 14.66
C TRP A 343 -10.29 15.58 15.72
N LEU A 344 -10.05 15.33 17.01
CA LEU A 344 -11.08 15.44 18.07
C LEU A 344 -11.63 16.86 18.29
N HIS A 345 -10.81 17.89 18.08
CA HIS A 345 -11.14 19.28 18.35
C HIS A 345 -10.73 20.17 17.17
N PRO A 346 -11.38 20.02 16.00
CA PRO A 346 -11.03 20.77 14.81
C PRO A 346 -11.20 22.24 15.10
N THR A 347 -12.22 22.67 15.83
CA THR A 347 -12.49 24.08 16.12
C THR A 347 -11.61 24.71 17.20
N ALA A 348 -10.77 23.94 17.89
CA ALA A 348 -9.90 24.48 18.91
C ALA A 348 -8.76 25.30 18.28
N PRO A 349 -8.32 26.40 18.92
CA PRO A 349 -7.09 27.06 18.51
C PRO A 349 -5.95 26.05 18.64
N ASN A 350 -5.44 25.60 17.50
CA ASN A 350 -4.31 24.70 17.42
C ASN A 350 -3.06 25.52 17.04
N MET A 351 -1.89 24.92 17.24
CA MET A 351 -0.61 25.56 16.92
C MET A 351 -0.48 25.91 15.43
N TYR A 352 -1.31 25.30 14.58
CA TYR A 352 -1.20 25.36 13.13
C TYR A 352 -1.95 26.53 12.52
N GLY A 353 -3.02 27.05 13.14
CA GLY A 353 -3.83 28.14 12.59
C GLY A 353 -5.00 27.67 11.73
N ASP A 354 -5.99 28.56 11.52
CA ASP A 354 -7.31 28.18 11.00
C ASP A 354 -7.31 27.68 9.54
N LEU A 355 -6.43 28.18 8.68
CA LEU A 355 -6.38 27.81 7.25
C LEU A 355 -5.87 26.37 7.02
N PHE A 356 -5.06 25.86 7.93
CA PHE A 356 -4.38 24.57 7.77
C PHE A 356 -5.14 23.41 8.40
N ARG A 357 -6.20 23.73 9.15
CA ARG A 357 -7.08 22.78 9.81
C ARG A 357 -7.72 21.79 8.85
N ASP A 358 -8.27 22.28 7.74
CA ASP A 358 -8.94 21.41 6.76
C ASP A 358 -7.95 20.48 6.05
N LEU A 359 -6.71 20.94 5.86
CA LEU A 359 -5.65 20.16 5.23
C LEU A 359 -5.15 19.02 6.15
N LEU A 360 -5.00 19.31 7.45
CA LEU A 360 -4.52 18.34 8.43
C LEU A 360 -5.62 17.39 8.92
N TYR A 361 -6.89 17.77 8.76
CA TYR A 361 -8.03 16.96 9.22
C TYR A 361 -8.03 15.54 8.64
N SER A 362 -7.86 15.42 7.32
CA SER A 362 -7.86 14.12 6.65
C SER A 362 -6.68 13.26 7.08
N SER A 363 -5.50 13.87 7.18
CA SER A 363 -4.27 13.19 7.62
C SER A 363 -4.36 12.72 9.08
N ALA A 364 -4.97 13.53 9.97
CA ALA A 364 -5.22 13.12 11.35
C ALA A 364 -6.25 11.98 11.43
N ALA A 365 -7.25 11.96 10.54
CA ALA A 365 -8.17 10.83 10.44
C ALA A 365 -7.46 9.57 9.92
N ASP A 366 -6.61 9.69 8.89
CA ASP A 366 -5.79 8.58 8.36
C ASP A 366 -4.87 8.01 9.45
N TYR A 367 -4.29 8.86 10.28
CA TYR A 367 -3.53 8.46 11.47
C TYR A 367 -4.37 7.65 12.46
N ILE A 368 -5.57 8.14 12.82
CA ILE A 368 -6.47 7.43 13.74
C ILE A 368 -6.88 6.08 13.14
N MET A 369 -7.18 6.03 11.84
CA MET A 369 -7.53 4.78 11.15
C MET A 369 -6.39 3.77 11.22
N ALA A 370 -5.17 4.17 10.88
CA ALA A 370 -4.00 3.32 10.97
C ALA A 370 -3.81 2.80 12.41
N TYR A 371 -3.87 3.70 13.39
CA TYR A 371 -3.76 3.37 14.82
C TYR A 371 -4.82 2.35 15.28
N CYS A 372 -6.10 2.57 14.94
CA CYS A 372 -7.18 1.68 15.37
C CYS A 372 -7.11 0.29 14.73
N ILE A 373 -6.65 0.21 13.47
CA ILE A 373 -6.49 -1.05 12.73
C ILE A 373 -5.30 -1.84 13.26
N THR A 374 -4.14 -1.20 13.46
CA THR A 374 -2.91 -1.89 13.87
C THR A 374 -2.85 -2.15 15.38
N CYS A 375 -3.57 -1.36 16.18
CA CYS A 375 -3.51 -1.42 17.65
C CYS A 375 -4.91 -1.47 18.29
N PRO A 376 -5.75 -2.46 17.94
CA PRO A 376 -7.15 -2.51 18.35
C PRO A 376 -7.33 -2.68 19.86
N GLN A 377 -6.45 -3.44 20.52
CA GLN A 377 -6.50 -3.64 21.98
C GLN A 377 -6.19 -2.35 22.74
N HIS A 378 -5.08 -1.68 22.42
CA HIS A 378 -4.74 -0.40 23.04
C HIS A 378 -5.81 0.67 22.74
N CYS A 379 -6.38 0.70 21.53
CA CYS A 379 -7.50 1.59 21.22
C CYS A 379 -8.74 1.31 22.09
N ARG A 380 -8.99 0.04 22.44
CA ARG A 380 -10.11 -0.38 23.30
C ARG A 380 -9.86 -0.05 24.77
N GLU A 381 -8.63 -0.26 25.24
CA GLU A 381 -8.24 -0.16 26.66
C GLU A 381 -7.83 1.26 27.07
N SER A 382 -7.44 2.09 26.10
CA SER A 382 -7.17 3.50 26.36
C SER A 382 -8.46 4.22 26.77
N ASP A 383 -8.57 4.47 28.08
CA ASP A 383 -9.74 5.10 28.71
C ASP A 383 -10.08 6.48 28.10
N ASN A 384 -9.10 7.21 27.58
CA ASN A 384 -9.28 8.56 27.07
C ASN A 384 -9.45 8.63 25.54
N THR A 385 -8.67 7.87 24.76
CA THR A 385 -8.65 8.04 23.30
C THR A 385 -9.86 7.38 22.64
N GLY A 386 -10.13 6.11 22.93
CA GLY A 386 -11.24 5.37 22.31
C GLY A 386 -12.61 5.96 22.67
N SER A 387 -12.79 6.32 23.94
CA SER A 387 -14.04 6.94 24.43
C SER A 387 -14.27 8.34 23.86
N ALA A 388 -13.21 9.15 23.71
CA ALA A 388 -13.31 10.48 23.10
C ALA A 388 -13.67 10.41 21.61
N ILE A 389 -13.09 9.45 20.87
CA ILE A 389 -13.44 9.22 19.46
C ILE A 389 -14.93 8.85 19.34
N LEU A 390 -15.41 7.91 20.16
CA LEU A 390 -16.83 7.53 20.17
C LEU A 390 -17.74 8.71 20.51
N SER A 391 -17.43 9.45 21.57
CA SER A 391 -18.23 10.60 22.03
C SER A 391 -18.35 11.68 20.95
N ARG A 392 -17.26 11.92 20.22
CA ARG A 392 -17.27 12.82 19.08
C ARG A 392 -18.13 12.30 17.94
N LEU A 393 -17.97 11.05 17.51
CA LEU A 393 -18.78 10.47 16.43
C LEU A 393 -20.27 10.51 16.77
N GLN A 394 -20.62 10.23 18.04
CA GLN A 394 -21.99 10.37 18.54
C GLN A 394 -22.49 11.81 18.37
N THR A 395 -21.69 12.80 18.76
CA THR A 395 -22.05 14.22 18.64
C THR A 395 -22.24 14.63 17.18
N LEU A 396 -21.37 14.16 16.28
CA LEU A 396 -21.45 14.44 14.84
C LEU A 396 -22.71 13.83 14.21
N PHE A 397 -23.07 12.60 14.56
CA PHE A 397 -24.21 11.90 13.95
C PHE A 397 -25.57 12.20 14.61
N THR A 398 -25.60 12.86 15.78
CA THR A 398 -26.87 13.27 16.44
C THR A 398 -27.54 14.47 15.75
N GLY A 399 -26.85 15.16 14.85
CA GLY A 399 -27.38 16.32 14.13
C GLY A 399 -28.53 15.99 13.16
N SER A 400 -29.19 17.02 12.63
CA SER A 400 -30.15 16.86 11.52
C SER A 400 -29.46 16.18 10.33
N ILE A 401 -30.11 15.14 9.77
CA ILE A 401 -29.55 14.29 8.70
C ILE A 401 -29.03 15.12 7.52
N ASP A 402 -29.79 16.14 7.10
CA ASP A 402 -29.41 17.01 5.98
C ASP A 402 -28.11 17.78 6.26
N ARG A 403 -27.92 18.22 7.52
CA ARG A 403 -26.70 18.91 7.95
C ARG A 403 -25.52 17.94 8.00
N VAL A 404 -25.74 16.72 8.49
CA VAL A 404 -24.70 15.69 8.59
C VAL A 404 -24.21 15.30 7.19
N PHE A 405 -25.11 14.98 6.27
CA PHE A 405 -24.76 14.56 4.91
C PHE A 405 -24.12 15.67 4.08
N SER A 406 -24.47 16.93 4.34
CA SER A 406 -23.88 18.10 3.67
C SER A 406 -22.49 18.46 4.20
N THR A 407 -22.04 17.84 5.30
CA THR A 407 -20.72 18.11 5.88
C THR A 407 -19.64 17.44 5.02
N PRO A 408 -18.60 18.18 4.54
CA PRO A 408 -17.59 17.63 3.64
C PRO A 408 -16.72 16.54 4.30
N THR A 409 -16.53 16.59 5.63
CA THR A 409 -15.74 15.63 6.39
C THR A 409 -16.46 14.31 6.68
N PHE A 410 -17.78 14.25 6.43
CA PHE A 410 -18.61 13.10 6.83
C PHE A 410 -18.10 11.76 6.28
N GLY A 411 -17.57 11.76 5.05
CA GLY A 411 -16.96 10.55 4.48
C GLY A 411 -15.76 10.05 5.27
N THR A 412 -14.85 10.96 5.64
CA THR A 412 -13.68 10.67 6.48
C THR A 412 -14.09 10.21 7.88
N ASP A 413 -15.12 10.84 8.47
CA ASP A 413 -15.63 10.47 9.79
C ASP A 413 -16.24 9.06 9.80
N LEU A 414 -16.89 8.65 8.71
CA LEU A 414 -17.38 7.28 8.52
C LEU A 414 -16.24 6.28 8.34
N GLN A 415 -15.14 6.66 7.67
CA GLN A 415 -13.98 5.78 7.55
C GLN A 415 -13.31 5.54 8.91
N VAL A 416 -13.20 6.59 9.74
CA VAL A 416 -12.75 6.46 11.13
C VAL A 416 -13.68 5.51 11.90
N LEU A 417 -15.00 5.65 11.78
CA LEU A 417 -15.96 4.72 12.39
C LEU A 417 -15.71 3.27 11.95
N CYS A 418 -15.42 3.03 10.66
CA CYS A 418 -15.14 1.70 10.12
C CYS A 418 -13.83 1.09 10.61
N SER A 419 -12.83 1.92 10.95
CA SER A 419 -11.55 1.46 11.50
C SER A 419 -11.62 1.08 12.99
N LEU A 420 -12.67 1.47 13.71
CA LEU A 420 -12.78 1.20 15.14
C LEU A 420 -12.97 -0.29 15.41
N PRO A 421 -12.33 -0.84 16.46
CA PRO A 421 -12.60 -2.19 16.92
C PRO A 421 -14.09 -2.35 17.23
N ARG A 422 -14.70 -3.41 16.68
CA ARG A 422 -16.14 -3.66 16.84
C ARG A 422 -16.53 -3.85 18.31
N SER A 423 -15.62 -4.39 19.12
CA SER A 423 -15.74 -4.48 20.57
C SER A 423 -15.97 -3.13 21.24
N LEU A 424 -15.33 -2.07 20.77
CA LEU A 424 -15.49 -0.70 21.27
C LEU A 424 -16.88 -0.14 20.89
N LEU A 425 -17.37 -0.42 19.68
CA LEU A 425 -18.72 -0.04 19.24
C LEU A 425 -19.85 -0.73 20.04
N LEU A 426 -19.55 -1.90 20.60
CA LEU A 426 -20.45 -2.69 21.46
C LEU A 426 -20.35 -2.29 22.94
N SER A 427 -19.14 -2.01 23.43
CA SER A 427 -18.84 -1.79 24.87
C SER A 427 -18.96 -0.32 25.29
N GLY A 428 -18.73 0.62 24.37
CA GLY A 428 -18.52 2.03 24.64
C GLY A 428 -19.77 2.86 24.97
N SER A 429 -20.87 2.25 25.40
CA SER A 429 -22.06 3.00 25.76
C SER A 429 -22.63 2.56 27.10
N THR A 430 -22.35 3.36 28.12
CA THR A 430 -23.07 3.35 29.41
C THR A 430 -24.60 3.53 29.23
N LEU A 431 -25.02 3.93 28.03
CA LEU A 431 -26.40 3.89 27.53
C LEU A 431 -26.43 3.15 26.18
N PRO A 432 -26.83 1.87 26.10
CA PRO A 432 -26.87 1.09 24.84
C PRO A 432 -27.53 1.79 23.64
N GLU A 433 -28.37 2.80 23.91
CA GLU A 433 -29.09 3.66 22.96
C GLU A 433 -28.21 4.64 22.16
N ARG A 434 -26.93 4.82 22.50
CA ARG A 434 -26.05 5.86 21.90
C ARG A 434 -24.84 5.35 21.11
N SER A 435 -24.81 4.10 20.64
CA SER A 435 -23.74 3.70 19.72
C SER A 435 -23.78 4.57 18.45
N PRO A 436 -22.66 5.13 17.95
CA PRO A 436 -22.67 5.99 16.76
C PRO A 436 -23.21 5.26 15.52
N LEU A 437 -23.03 3.93 15.45
CA LEU A 437 -23.61 3.07 14.41
C LEU A 437 -25.15 3.16 14.37
N ARG A 438 -25.79 3.26 15.53
CA ARG A 438 -27.26 3.34 15.67
C ARG A 438 -27.83 4.67 15.20
N LEU A 439 -27.00 5.70 15.10
CA LEU A 439 -27.40 7.03 14.63
C LEU A 439 -27.36 7.13 13.09
N LEU A 440 -26.75 6.15 12.39
CA LEU A 440 -26.70 6.14 10.94
C LEU A 440 -28.08 5.79 10.35
N PRO A 441 -28.73 6.71 9.62
CA PRO A 441 -30.04 6.46 9.07
C PRO A 441 -29.98 5.47 7.91
N SER A 442 -30.97 4.58 7.81
CA SER A 442 -31.17 3.75 6.61
C SER A 442 -31.90 4.51 5.49
N SER A 443 -32.55 5.63 5.83
CA SER A 443 -33.24 6.56 4.92
C SER A 443 -33.15 8.00 5.48
N PRO A 444 -32.87 9.04 4.66
CA PRO A 444 -32.60 8.99 3.22
C PRO A 444 -31.33 8.20 2.88
N PRO A 445 -31.30 7.53 1.70
CA PRO A 445 -30.20 6.64 1.34
C PRO A 445 -28.96 7.46 0.92
N ASP A 446 -27.80 7.14 1.51
CA ASP A 446 -26.50 7.75 1.17
C ASP A 446 -25.46 6.64 0.88
N PRO A 447 -24.69 6.74 -0.23
CA PRO A 447 -23.72 5.71 -0.62
C PRO A 447 -22.62 5.49 0.43
N ARG A 448 -22.18 6.54 1.12
CA ARG A 448 -21.11 6.48 2.13
C ARG A 448 -21.58 5.70 3.35
N VAL A 449 -22.84 5.87 3.75
CA VAL A 449 -23.44 5.11 4.85
C VAL A 449 -23.52 3.63 4.51
N TYR A 450 -23.99 3.26 3.31
CA TYR A 450 -24.05 1.85 2.90
C TYR A 450 -22.67 1.20 2.78
N ALA A 451 -21.67 1.93 2.26
CA ALA A 451 -20.29 1.45 2.26
C ALA A 451 -19.77 1.22 3.69
N ALA A 452 -20.05 2.13 4.62
CA ALA A 452 -19.63 1.99 6.01
C ALA A 452 -20.29 0.79 6.71
N LEU A 453 -21.61 0.60 6.51
CA LEU A 453 -22.33 -0.57 7.00
C LEU A 453 -21.81 -1.86 6.38
N ALA A 454 -21.44 -1.85 5.10
CA ALA A 454 -20.88 -3.03 4.41
C ALA A 454 -19.58 -3.47 5.08
N THR A 455 -18.66 -2.54 5.32
CA THR A 455 -17.39 -2.81 6.02
C THR A 455 -17.64 -3.33 7.43
N LEU A 456 -18.50 -2.67 8.21
CA LEU A 456 -18.76 -3.04 9.60
C LEU A 456 -19.42 -4.42 9.73
N PHE A 457 -20.40 -4.75 8.87
CA PHE A 457 -21.12 -6.03 8.93
C PHE A 457 -20.35 -7.20 8.33
N HIS A 458 -19.48 -6.98 7.34
CA HIS A 458 -18.67 -8.05 6.74
C HIS A 458 -17.80 -8.76 7.79
N GLY A 459 -17.25 -8.00 8.74
CA GLY A 459 -16.20 -8.49 9.64
C GLY A 459 -14.79 -8.25 9.07
N PRO A 460 -13.73 -8.57 9.83
CA PRO A 460 -12.35 -8.43 9.36
C PRO A 460 -12.14 -9.30 8.11
N PRO A 461 -11.32 -8.86 7.13
CA PRO A 461 -10.98 -9.70 5.99
C PRO A 461 -10.24 -10.96 6.47
N PRO A 462 -10.43 -12.12 5.82
CA PRO A 462 -9.68 -13.32 6.18
C PRO A 462 -8.19 -13.11 5.90
N SER A 463 -7.34 -13.46 6.88
CA SER A 463 -5.90 -13.42 6.71
C SER A 463 -5.45 -14.32 5.54
N PRO A 464 -4.68 -13.81 4.56
CA PRO A 464 -4.31 -14.56 3.35
C PRO A 464 -3.37 -15.74 3.63
N THR A 465 -2.72 -15.76 4.79
CA THR A 465 -1.69 -16.72 5.18
C THR A 465 -2.17 -17.81 6.14
N ALA A 466 -3.38 -17.70 6.72
CA ALA A 466 -3.87 -18.63 7.72
C ALA A 466 -4.96 -19.56 7.16
N GLN A 467 -4.78 -20.88 7.28
CA GLN A 467 -5.79 -21.87 6.89
C GLN A 467 -7.00 -21.88 7.86
N GLU A 468 -6.84 -21.38 9.08
CA GLU A 468 -7.89 -21.19 10.08
C GLU A 468 -7.87 -19.76 10.63
N PRO A 469 -9.04 -19.15 10.92
CA PRO A 469 -9.11 -17.80 11.48
C PRO A 469 -8.44 -17.74 12.85
N LEU A 470 -7.66 -16.69 13.10
CA LEU A 470 -7.08 -16.47 14.42
C LEU A 470 -8.20 -16.25 15.47
N PRO A 471 -8.00 -16.61 16.75
CA PRO A 471 -9.02 -16.42 17.78
C PRO A 471 -9.55 -14.98 17.89
N ALA A 472 -8.67 -13.99 17.74
CA ALA A 472 -9.04 -12.57 17.75
C ALA A 472 -9.90 -12.17 16.53
N GLU A 473 -9.59 -12.68 15.33
CA GLU A 473 -10.38 -12.45 14.12
C GLU A 473 -11.77 -13.08 14.24
N SER A 474 -11.85 -14.27 14.82
CA SER A 474 -13.12 -14.96 15.10
C SER A 474 -13.98 -14.19 16.10
N GLU A 475 -13.35 -13.65 17.16
CA GLU A 475 -14.04 -12.80 18.13
C GLU A 475 -14.57 -11.53 17.45
N GLU A 476 -13.76 -10.85 16.64
CA GLU A 476 -14.17 -9.65 15.92
C GLU A 476 -15.28 -9.92 14.89
N ALA A 477 -15.24 -11.05 14.18
CA ALA A 477 -16.30 -11.50 13.28
C ALA A 477 -17.62 -11.78 14.05
N SER A 478 -17.53 -12.33 15.27
CA SER A 478 -18.71 -12.51 16.14
C SER A 478 -19.31 -11.18 16.60
N GLN A 479 -18.47 -10.16 16.81
CA GLN A 479 -18.89 -8.81 17.16
C GLN A 479 -19.55 -8.11 15.97
N ALA A 480 -19.07 -8.34 14.73
CA ALA A 480 -19.71 -7.87 13.51
C ALA A 480 -21.15 -8.40 13.38
N ARG A 481 -21.35 -9.71 13.62
CA ARG A 481 -22.69 -10.34 13.67
C ARG A 481 -23.59 -9.66 14.72
N THR A 482 -23.05 -9.39 15.90
CA THR A 482 -23.78 -8.73 16.98
C THR A 482 -24.21 -7.31 16.60
N LEU A 483 -23.30 -6.53 16.00
CA LEU A 483 -23.57 -5.18 15.50
C LEU A 483 -24.65 -5.18 14.40
N TYR A 484 -24.59 -6.13 13.47
CA TYR A 484 -25.60 -6.28 12.43
C TYR A 484 -27.01 -6.44 13.03
N TYR A 485 -27.19 -7.39 13.94
CA TYR A 485 -28.50 -7.61 14.56
C TYR A 485 -28.94 -6.46 15.47
N ALA A 486 -28.01 -5.82 16.17
CA ALA A 486 -28.30 -4.63 16.96
C ALA A 486 -28.79 -3.46 16.08
N TYR A 487 -28.22 -3.30 14.89
CA TYR A 487 -28.65 -2.29 13.93
C TYR A 487 -30.00 -2.62 13.30
N LEU A 488 -30.22 -3.88 12.90
CA LEU A 488 -31.46 -4.36 12.30
C LEU A 488 -32.66 -4.21 13.26
N ALA A 489 -32.44 -4.46 14.56
CA ALA A 489 -33.46 -4.30 15.60
C ALA A 489 -34.01 -2.86 15.68
N GLN A 490 -33.20 -1.86 15.34
CA GLN A 490 -33.59 -0.45 15.30
C GLN A 490 -34.08 -0.01 13.91
N ASN A 491 -33.53 -0.61 12.85
CA ASN A 491 -33.85 -0.29 11.46
C ASN A 491 -34.45 -1.53 10.75
N PRO A 492 -35.70 -1.93 11.08
CA PRO A 492 -36.30 -3.14 10.50
C PRO A 492 -36.52 -3.04 8.98
N SER A 493 -36.68 -1.83 8.45
CA SER A 493 -36.85 -1.57 7.02
C SER A 493 -35.53 -1.39 6.25
N LEU A 494 -34.37 -1.69 6.86
CA LEU A 494 -33.05 -1.57 6.20
C LEU A 494 -33.06 -2.21 4.81
N TRP A 495 -33.48 -3.47 4.71
CA TRP A 495 -33.42 -4.21 3.45
C TRP A 495 -34.44 -3.73 2.42
N GLU A 496 -35.56 -3.12 2.83
CA GLU A 496 -36.48 -2.42 1.93
C GLU A 496 -35.82 -1.16 1.35
N HIS A 497 -35.15 -0.38 2.20
CA HIS A 497 -34.43 0.82 1.76
C HIS A 497 -33.26 0.46 0.82
N VAL A 498 -32.48 -0.58 1.15
CA VAL A 498 -31.35 -1.03 0.33
C VAL A 498 -31.81 -1.55 -1.04
N THR A 499 -32.88 -2.35 -1.07
CA THR A 499 -33.44 -2.84 -2.35
C THR A 499 -33.98 -1.69 -3.20
N SER A 500 -34.74 -0.77 -2.59
CA SER A 500 -35.21 0.45 -3.26
C SER A 500 -34.07 1.29 -3.81
N ALA A 501 -33.03 1.56 -3.01
CA ALA A 501 -31.85 2.33 -3.43
C ALA A 501 -31.09 1.66 -4.58
N SER A 502 -31.00 0.32 -4.58
CA SER A 502 -30.36 -0.44 -5.65
C SER A 502 -31.14 -0.43 -6.98
N GLU A 503 -32.43 -0.10 -6.97
CA GLU A 503 -33.25 0.07 -8.18
C GLU A 503 -33.10 1.46 -8.83
N ILE A 504 -32.53 2.45 -8.12
CA ILE A 504 -32.36 3.82 -8.62
C ILE A 504 -31.12 3.91 -9.52
N VAL A 505 -31.23 3.43 -10.76
CA VAL A 505 -30.13 3.40 -11.75
C VAL A 505 -29.57 4.80 -12.06
N ALA A 506 -30.37 5.86 -11.89
CA ALA A 506 -29.93 7.24 -12.06
C ALA A 506 -28.85 7.66 -11.04
N MET A 507 -28.77 6.98 -9.88
CA MET A 507 -27.76 7.21 -8.84
C MET A 507 -26.80 6.02 -8.77
N LEU A 508 -25.85 5.97 -9.71
CA LEU A 508 -24.93 4.84 -9.87
C LEU A 508 -24.20 4.48 -8.57
N ASP A 509 -23.57 5.45 -7.90
CA ASP A 509 -22.77 5.21 -6.69
C ASP A 509 -23.63 4.67 -5.54
N LEU A 510 -24.87 5.14 -5.42
CA LEU A 510 -25.81 4.65 -4.41
C LEU A 510 -26.23 3.20 -4.69
N ALA A 511 -26.56 2.90 -5.95
CA ALA A 511 -26.95 1.55 -6.34
C ALA A 511 -25.80 0.54 -6.15
N LEU A 512 -24.57 0.94 -6.49
CA LEU A 512 -23.37 0.12 -6.29
C LEU A 512 -23.07 -0.09 -4.80
N ALA A 513 -23.18 0.95 -3.96
CA ALA A 513 -22.98 0.83 -2.52
C ALA A 513 -24.03 -0.08 -1.85
N ALA A 514 -25.30 0.03 -2.26
CA ALA A 514 -26.38 -0.84 -1.79
C ALA A 514 -26.14 -2.32 -2.15
N LEU A 515 -25.71 -2.60 -3.40
CA LEU A 515 -25.35 -3.95 -3.83
C LEU A 515 -24.11 -4.48 -3.11
N SER A 516 -23.12 -3.61 -2.84
CA SER A 516 -21.93 -3.95 -2.04
C SER A 516 -22.30 -4.34 -0.61
N LEU A 517 -23.28 -3.67 0.01
CA LEU A 517 -23.79 -4.02 1.34
C LEU A 517 -24.43 -5.43 1.35
N ILE A 518 -25.22 -5.76 0.32
CA ILE A 518 -25.78 -7.12 0.18
C ILE A 518 -24.66 -8.15 0.02
N SER A 519 -23.69 -7.90 -0.87
CA SER A 519 -22.55 -8.79 -1.08
C SER A 519 -21.74 -8.99 0.20
N ALA A 520 -21.47 -7.91 0.94
CA ALA A 520 -20.69 -7.92 2.17
C ALA A 520 -21.35 -8.76 3.28
N VAL A 521 -22.66 -8.66 3.46
CA VAL A 521 -23.38 -9.51 4.41
C VAL A 521 -23.45 -10.96 3.91
N ALA A 522 -23.60 -11.18 2.59
CA ALA A 522 -23.62 -12.53 2.02
C ALA A 522 -22.30 -13.29 2.20
N SER A 523 -21.17 -12.59 2.05
CA SER A 523 -19.83 -13.16 2.19
C SER A 523 -19.23 -13.05 3.60
N ALA A 524 -19.98 -12.51 4.56
CA ALA A 524 -19.48 -12.27 5.91
C ALA A 524 -18.98 -13.55 6.59
N ASN A 525 -17.84 -13.47 7.27
CA ASN A 525 -17.14 -14.58 7.91
C ASN A 525 -17.63 -14.89 9.34
N TRP A 526 -18.93 -14.68 9.62
CA TRP A 526 -19.47 -14.80 10.96
C TRP A 526 -19.33 -16.23 11.52
N PRO A 527 -18.85 -16.38 12.77
CA PRO A 527 -18.76 -17.69 13.40
C PRO A 527 -20.16 -18.24 13.72
N THR A 528 -20.27 -19.57 13.68
CA THR A 528 -21.51 -20.31 13.97
C THR A 528 -21.86 -20.33 15.46
N THR A 529 -20.90 -20.00 16.33
CA THR A 529 -21.15 -19.82 17.76
C THR A 529 -22.11 -18.65 17.98
N PRO A 530 -23.12 -18.80 18.86
CA PRO A 530 -24.05 -17.72 19.14
C PRO A 530 -23.29 -16.51 19.72
N PRO A 531 -23.64 -15.28 19.32
CA PRO A 531 -23.00 -14.09 19.85
C PRO A 531 -23.15 -14.05 21.37
N ALA A 532 -22.11 -13.64 22.09
CA ALA A 532 -22.19 -13.43 23.53
C ALA A 532 -23.36 -12.47 23.84
N PRO A 533 -24.23 -12.77 24.83
CA PRO A 533 -25.33 -11.88 25.16
C PRO A 533 -24.78 -10.52 25.57
N LEU A 534 -25.31 -9.45 24.96
CA LEU A 534 -24.99 -8.07 25.33
C LEU A 534 -25.20 -7.91 26.84
N THR A 535 -24.13 -7.66 27.58
CA THR A 535 -24.12 -7.69 29.06
C THR A 535 -24.97 -6.60 29.71
N ASN A 536 -25.60 -5.69 28.95
CA ASN A 536 -26.48 -4.66 29.49
C ASN A 536 -27.69 -4.39 28.57
N GLY A 537 -28.86 -4.95 28.92
CA GLY A 537 -30.17 -4.33 28.72
C GLY A 537 -30.80 -4.23 27.32
N ALA A 538 -30.08 -4.50 26.22
CA ALA A 538 -30.70 -4.55 24.89
C ALA A 538 -31.27 -5.96 24.63
N SER A 539 -32.51 -6.19 25.02
CA SER A 539 -33.29 -7.36 24.60
C SER A 539 -33.37 -7.39 23.07
N THR A 540 -32.56 -8.23 22.44
CA THR A 540 -32.77 -8.60 21.04
C THR A 540 -34.04 -9.45 20.98
N ASN A 541 -35.16 -8.87 20.55
CA ASN A 541 -36.42 -9.59 20.27
C ASN A 541 -36.30 -10.54 19.05
N ILE A 542 -35.10 -11.04 18.75
CA ILE A 542 -34.83 -11.93 17.63
C ILE A 542 -34.84 -13.35 18.19
N SER A 543 -35.90 -14.10 17.89
CA SER A 543 -36.18 -15.42 18.47
C SER A 543 -35.13 -16.50 18.16
N GLN A 544 -34.13 -16.23 17.31
CA GLN A 544 -32.83 -16.91 17.22
C GLN A 544 -31.98 -16.18 16.16
N PRO A 545 -30.78 -15.66 16.47
CA PRO A 545 -29.93 -15.03 15.46
C PRO A 545 -29.42 -16.09 14.47
N ALA A 546 -29.61 -15.88 13.16
CA ALA A 546 -29.11 -16.78 12.13
C ALA A 546 -27.58 -16.95 12.21
N ASN A 547 -27.08 -18.16 11.91
CA ASN A 547 -25.71 -18.62 12.18
C ASN A 547 -24.69 -18.15 11.15
N SER A 548 -25.13 -17.60 10.03
CA SER A 548 -24.26 -17.00 9.01
C SER A 548 -24.93 -15.78 8.36
N GLY A 549 -24.12 -14.98 7.67
CA GLY A 549 -24.60 -13.81 6.93
C GLY A 549 -25.62 -14.16 5.86
N ILE A 550 -25.39 -15.25 5.12
CA ILE A 550 -26.34 -15.71 4.11
C ILE A 550 -27.68 -16.17 4.71
N GLU A 551 -27.68 -16.86 5.85
CA GLU A 551 -28.95 -17.21 6.51
C GLU A 551 -29.71 -15.97 6.97
N ALA A 552 -29.01 -14.92 7.42
CA ALA A 552 -29.62 -13.65 7.78
C ALA A 552 -30.25 -12.96 6.57
N LEU A 553 -29.67 -13.09 5.37
CA LEU A 553 -30.25 -12.60 4.13
C LEU A 553 -31.44 -13.44 3.65
N ILE A 554 -31.41 -14.77 3.81
CA ILE A 554 -32.54 -15.65 3.49
C ILE A 554 -33.75 -15.32 4.38
N ALA A 555 -33.51 -15.00 5.65
CA ALA A 555 -34.55 -14.55 6.57
C ALA A 555 -35.16 -13.20 6.16
N SER A 556 -34.48 -12.40 5.33
CA SER A 556 -35.03 -11.17 4.78
C SER A 556 -35.98 -11.46 3.62
N ALA A 557 -37.22 -11.00 3.74
CA ALA A 557 -38.26 -11.24 2.73
C ALA A 557 -38.04 -10.49 1.39
N THR A 558 -37.13 -9.51 1.33
CA THR A 558 -37.02 -8.57 0.20
C THR A 558 -35.84 -8.84 -0.74
N ILE A 559 -34.73 -9.37 -0.21
CA ILE A 559 -33.45 -9.42 -0.94
C ILE A 559 -33.43 -10.51 -2.01
N LEU A 560 -33.83 -11.73 -1.66
CA LEU A 560 -33.84 -12.86 -2.59
C LEU A 560 -34.80 -12.61 -3.77
N PRO A 561 -36.06 -12.18 -3.55
CA PRO A 561 -36.94 -11.82 -4.67
C PRO A 561 -36.35 -10.72 -5.56
N TYR A 562 -35.70 -9.70 -4.96
CA TYR A 562 -35.04 -8.64 -5.70
C TYR A 562 -33.90 -9.17 -6.59
N LEU A 563 -32.98 -9.98 -6.05
CA LEU A 563 -31.84 -10.52 -6.80
C LEU A 563 -32.26 -11.47 -7.93
N LEU A 564 -33.32 -12.25 -7.71
CA LEU A 564 -33.87 -13.16 -8.72
C LEU A 564 -34.58 -12.44 -9.87
N ARG A 565 -35.17 -11.26 -9.59
CA ARG A 565 -35.83 -10.44 -10.61
C ARG A 565 -34.82 -9.95 -11.67
N PRO A 566 -35.15 -9.99 -12.98
CA PRO A 566 -34.29 -9.41 -14.00
C PRO A 566 -34.03 -7.92 -13.72
N PRO A 567 -32.83 -7.41 -14.02
CA PRO A 567 -32.52 -5.99 -13.88
C PRO A 567 -33.40 -5.13 -14.80
N GLN A 568 -33.63 -3.87 -14.43
CA GLN A 568 -34.44 -2.97 -15.23
C GLN A 568 -33.72 -2.65 -16.55
N THR A 569 -34.40 -2.85 -17.68
CA THR A 569 -33.93 -2.46 -19.02
C THR A 569 -34.64 -1.18 -19.45
N PHE A 570 -33.89 -0.10 -19.66
CA PHE A 570 -34.47 1.17 -20.15
C PHE A 570 -34.43 1.22 -21.68
N ALA A 571 -35.31 0.45 -22.33
CA ALA A 571 -35.40 0.44 -23.80
C ALA A 571 -36.03 1.73 -24.41
N ASN A 572 -36.58 2.64 -23.59
CA ASN A 572 -37.43 3.76 -24.06
C ASN A 572 -37.02 5.16 -23.58
N LEU A 573 -35.85 5.36 -22.95
CA LEU A 573 -35.42 6.71 -22.53
C LEU A 573 -34.67 7.42 -23.66
N VAL A 574 -35.45 7.97 -24.58
CA VAL A 574 -34.98 8.99 -25.54
C VAL A 574 -34.85 10.32 -24.79
N GLY A 575 -33.62 10.75 -24.53
CA GLY A 575 -33.30 12.15 -24.25
C GLY A 575 -32.62 12.45 -22.91
N GLY A 576 -31.40 13.00 -22.97
CA GLY A 576 -31.10 14.18 -22.15
C GLY A 576 -30.04 14.11 -21.06
N ARG A 577 -28.94 13.35 -21.23
CA ARG A 577 -27.54 13.57 -20.77
C ARG A 577 -26.88 12.18 -20.71
N GLY A 578 -25.75 12.03 -21.42
CA GLY A 578 -25.18 10.73 -21.81
C GLY A 578 -24.94 9.73 -20.68
N ASP A 579 -24.86 8.45 -21.07
CA ASP A 579 -24.46 7.28 -20.26
C ASP A 579 -25.51 6.51 -19.44
N SER A 580 -26.82 6.71 -19.63
CA SER A 580 -27.85 5.90 -18.93
C SER A 580 -27.76 4.39 -19.25
N GLU A 581 -27.34 4.00 -20.45
CA GLU A 581 -27.09 2.60 -20.83
C GLU A 581 -25.84 2.03 -20.13
N SER A 582 -24.79 2.85 -19.97
CA SER A 582 -23.57 2.51 -19.24
C SER A 582 -23.84 2.31 -17.76
N ALA A 583 -24.64 3.19 -17.13
CA ALA A 583 -25.05 3.05 -15.73
C ALA A 583 -25.95 1.82 -15.51
N ALA A 584 -26.95 1.60 -16.37
CA ALA A 584 -27.83 0.44 -16.28
C ALA A 584 -27.05 -0.87 -16.41
N TYR A 585 -26.09 -0.95 -17.33
CA TYR A 585 -25.23 -2.12 -17.47
C TYR A 585 -24.32 -2.33 -16.26
N LYS A 586 -23.74 -1.26 -15.69
CA LYS A 586 -22.90 -1.33 -14.49
C LYS A 586 -23.68 -1.83 -13.27
N VAL A 587 -24.89 -1.30 -13.04
CA VAL A 587 -25.76 -1.76 -11.95
C VAL A 587 -26.22 -3.20 -12.18
N ALA A 588 -26.60 -3.56 -13.43
CA ALA A 588 -26.99 -4.92 -13.77
C ALA A 588 -25.85 -5.93 -13.57
N SER A 589 -24.62 -5.56 -13.99
CA SER A 589 -23.42 -6.38 -13.79
C SER A 589 -23.09 -6.53 -12.31
N ALA A 590 -23.13 -5.44 -11.54
CA ALA A 590 -22.93 -5.49 -10.09
C ALA A 590 -23.99 -6.37 -9.40
N LYS A 591 -25.26 -6.27 -9.81
CA LYS A 591 -26.35 -7.13 -9.29
C LYS A 591 -26.10 -8.60 -9.59
N PHE A 592 -25.58 -8.91 -10.78
CA PHE A 592 -25.21 -10.27 -11.16
C PHE A 592 -24.02 -10.80 -10.34
N GLU A 593 -23.00 -9.97 -10.11
CA GLU A 593 -21.88 -10.34 -9.24
C GLU A 593 -22.35 -10.58 -7.79
N THR A 594 -23.23 -9.73 -7.25
CA THR A 594 -23.88 -9.96 -5.95
C THR A 594 -24.62 -11.30 -5.92
N LEU A 595 -25.37 -11.65 -6.99
CA LEU A 595 -26.03 -12.95 -7.11
C LEU A 595 -25.02 -14.10 -7.09
N ARG A 596 -23.86 -13.97 -7.75
CA ARG A 596 -22.79 -14.97 -7.72
C ARG A 596 -22.15 -15.13 -6.35
N VAL A 597 -21.98 -14.04 -5.61
CA VAL A 597 -21.52 -14.08 -4.20
C VAL A 597 -22.52 -14.86 -3.35
N VAL A 598 -23.82 -14.56 -3.49
CA VAL A 598 -24.91 -15.28 -2.81
C VAL A 598 -24.95 -16.76 -3.20
N GLU A 599 -24.80 -17.09 -4.48
CA GLU A 599 -24.71 -18.48 -4.98
C GLU A 599 -23.58 -19.25 -4.28
N ARG A 600 -22.38 -18.65 -4.23
CA ARG A 600 -21.20 -19.25 -3.60
C ARG A 600 -21.41 -19.45 -2.09
N ALA A 601 -21.97 -18.44 -1.41
CA ALA A 601 -22.26 -18.51 0.02
C ALA A 601 -23.31 -19.58 0.35
N LEU A 602 -24.38 -19.68 -0.45
CA LEU A 602 -25.41 -20.72 -0.33
C LEU A 602 -24.84 -22.11 -0.57
N ARG A 603 -24.01 -22.29 -1.62
CA ARG A 603 -23.35 -23.56 -1.90
C ARG A 603 -22.48 -24.01 -0.73
N ASN A 604 -21.64 -23.11 -0.21
CA ASN A 604 -20.80 -23.41 0.96
C ASN A 604 -21.62 -23.79 2.19
N LEU A 605 -22.79 -23.16 2.40
CA LEU A 605 -23.69 -23.50 3.50
C LEU A 605 -24.27 -24.92 3.34
N VAL A 606 -24.74 -25.25 2.13
CA VAL A 606 -25.32 -26.57 1.81
C VAL A 606 -24.27 -27.68 1.90
N GLU A 607 -23.01 -27.40 1.56
CA GLU A 607 -21.92 -28.38 1.66
C GLU A 607 -21.44 -28.59 3.10
N ARG A 608 -21.53 -27.58 3.97
CA ARG A 608 -21.03 -27.62 5.36
C ARG A 608 -21.99 -28.25 6.37
N LYS A 609 -23.31 -28.19 6.13
CA LYS A 609 -24.31 -28.77 7.03
C LYS A 609 -24.68 -30.18 6.57
N GLU A 610 -24.62 -31.16 7.47
CA GLU A 610 -25.10 -32.52 7.19
C GLU A 610 -26.64 -32.59 7.13
N ASP A 611 -27.33 -31.72 7.90
CA ASP A 611 -28.80 -31.58 7.97
C ASP A 611 -29.28 -30.25 7.36
N VAL A 612 -29.09 -30.10 6.05
CA VAL A 612 -29.58 -28.93 5.29
C VAL A 612 -31.08 -29.07 5.03
N GLY A 613 -31.86 -28.04 5.37
CA GLY A 613 -33.30 -28.02 5.10
C GLY A 613 -33.60 -28.10 3.60
N GLU A 614 -34.68 -28.79 3.20
CA GLU A 614 -35.07 -28.89 1.78
C GLU A 614 -35.23 -27.51 1.11
N THR A 615 -35.60 -26.49 1.90
CA THR A 615 -35.73 -25.09 1.48
C THR A 615 -34.41 -24.49 0.97
N GLU A 616 -33.29 -24.73 1.66
CA GLU A 616 -31.97 -24.19 1.29
C GLU A 616 -31.47 -24.82 -0.03
N LYS A 617 -31.73 -26.13 -0.24
CA LYS A 617 -31.41 -26.84 -1.48
C LYS A 617 -32.23 -26.35 -2.67
N VAL A 618 -33.53 -26.12 -2.46
CA VAL A 618 -34.42 -25.55 -3.49
C VAL A 618 -34.00 -24.12 -3.84
N LEU A 619 -33.66 -23.30 -2.85
CA LEU A 619 -33.17 -21.95 -3.06
C LEU A 619 -31.86 -21.93 -3.85
N LEU A 620 -30.91 -22.82 -3.55
CA LEU A 620 -29.67 -22.95 -4.31
C LEU A 620 -29.96 -23.28 -5.78
N ALA A 621 -30.86 -24.25 -6.05
CA ALA A 621 -31.24 -24.61 -7.42
C ALA A 621 -31.86 -23.43 -8.19
N VAL A 622 -32.70 -22.62 -7.54
CA VAL A 622 -33.33 -21.43 -8.14
C VAL A 622 -32.29 -20.34 -8.43
N VAL A 623 -31.36 -20.08 -7.50
CA VAL A 623 -30.27 -19.11 -7.66
C VAL A 623 -29.33 -19.54 -8.79
N GLU A 624 -28.95 -20.82 -8.85
CA GLU A 624 -28.12 -21.36 -9.94
C GLU A 624 -28.83 -21.25 -11.30
N GLN A 625 -30.13 -21.53 -11.35
CA GLN A 625 -30.91 -21.37 -12.57
C GLN A 625 -30.93 -19.91 -13.04
N ARG A 626 -31.10 -18.95 -12.11
CA ARG A 626 -31.04 -17.52 -12.44
C ARG A 626 -29.63 -17.10 -12.88
N ALA A 627 -28.58 -17.61 -12.23
CA ALA A 627 -27.19 -17.29 -12.55
C ALA A 627 -26.77 -17.81 -13.94
N ARG A 628 -27.32 -18.95 -14.39
CA ARG A 628 -27.14 -19.46 -15.77
C ARG A 628 -27.70 -18.52 -16.84
N GLY A 629 -28.69 -17.69 -16.50
CA GLY A 629 -29.26 -16.69 -17.40
C GLY A 629 -28.36 -15.47 -17.67
N GLY A 630 -27.20 -15.34 -17.01
CA GLY A 630 -26.30 -14.20 -17.19
C GLY A 630 -26.86 -12.88 -16.62
N VAL A 631 -26.18 -11.77 -16.95
CA VAL A 631 -26.45 -10.43 -16.38
C VAL A 631 -27.92 -10.01 -16.54
N TRP A 632 -28.46 -10.12 -17.75
CA TRP A 632 -29.82 -9.71 -18.09
C TRP A 632 -30.90 -10.77 -17.78
N GLY A 633 -30.49 -11.96 -17.34
CA GLY A 633 -31.37 -13.13 -17.29
C GLY A 633 -31.53 -13.75 -18.69
N ALA A 634 -32.12 -14.95 -18.74
CA ALA A 634 -32.28 -15.67 -20.00
C ALA A 634 -33.12 -14.84 -20.99
N VAL A 635 -32.44 -14.15 -21.90
CA VAL A 635 -33.04 -13.51 -23.06
C VAL A 635 -33.40 -14.64 -24.03
N GLY A 636 -34.65 -15.09 -23.96
CA GLY A 636 -35.31 -15.90 -25.00
C GLY A 636 -34.67 -17.26 -25.30
N ASP A 637 -35.26 -18.33 -24.75
CA ASP A 637 -35.61 -19.49 -25.56
C ASP A 637 -36.57 -20.41 -24.78
N ARG A 638 -37.85 -20.02 -24.79
CA ARG A 638 -39.04 -20.88 -24.84
C ARG A 638 -40.29 -20.01 -24.70
N GLU A 639 -40.93 -19.80 -25.85
CA GLU A 639 -42.32 -19.39 -26.08
C GLU A 639 -43.10 -18.79 -24.89
N GLY A 640 -43.33 -17.48 -24.98
CA GLY A 640 -44.65 -16.91 -24.71
C GLY A 640 -45.12 -16.83 -23.26
N ARG A 641 -44.50 -15.95 -22.45
CA ARG A 641 -45.25 -15.17 -21.45
C ARG A 641 -44.44 -13.98 -20.92
N ASP A 642 -44.54 -12.87 -21.65
CA ASP A 642 -44.47 -11.54 -21.04
C ASP A 642 -45.61 -11.46 -20.00
N ILE A 643 -45.32 -11.78 -18.74
CA ILE A 643 -46.24 -11.50 -17.64
C ILE A 643 -45.93 -10.07 -17.19
N GLY A 644 -46.62 -9.11 -17.81
CA GLY A 644 -46.75 -7.76 -17.28
C GLY A 644 -46.62 -6.63 -18.30
N GLY A 645 -47.69 -6.35 -19.03
CA GLY A 645 -48.01 -4.97 -19.44
C GLY A 645 -47.48 -4.49 -20.79
N ARG A 646 -47.88 -5.13 -21.90
CA ARG A 646 -48.02 -4.41 -23.18
C ARG A 646 -49.48 -4.01 -23.35
N ILE A 647 -49.80 -2.76 -23.02
CA ILE A 647 -51.05 -2.13 -23.45
C ILE A 647 -50.91 -1.89 -24.96
N ALA A 648 -51.80 -2.53 -25.73
CA ALA A 648 -51.92 -2.32 -27.15
C ALA A 648 -52.37 -0.89 -27.44
N THR A 649 -51.47 -0.06 -27.99
CA THR A 649 -51.86 1.10 -28.78
C THR A 649 -52.24 0.59 -30.17
N LEU A 650 -53.54 0.43 -30.39
CA LEU A 650 -54.12 0.29 -31.72
C LEU A 650 -54.06 1.66 -32.40
N GLU A 651 -53.41 1.71 -33.56
CA GLU A 651 -53.53 2.79 -34.52
C GLU A 651 -54.98 2.93 -35.01
N MET A 652 -55.50 4.16 -34.95
CA MET A 652 -56.42 4.73 -35.94
C MET A 652 -55.98 6.15 -36.24
#